data_AF-A0A8T0U5A5-F1
#
_entry.id   AF-A0A8T0U5A5-F1
#
_cell.length_a   1.000
_cell.length_b   1.000
_cell.length_c   1.000
_cell.angle_alpha   90.00
_cell.angle_beta   90.00
_cell.angle_gamma   90.00
#
_symmetry.space_group_name_H-M   'P 1'
#
loop_
_entity.id
_entity.type
_entity.pdbx_description
1 polymer ?
#
loop_
_entity_poly.entity_id
_entity_poly.type
_entity_poly.pdbx_seq_one_letter_code
_entity_poly.pdbx_strand_id
1 'polypeptide(L)'
;MSHQPRPGSLSHSAPASPSVPAVSPAAGPPSSVVTDETASRLTRSPASAGGATSPGRAEGQASRQSRPLPPPSAGAGGSADPSGLGFISAGPARILPVQMPICSCEQTINEFETLTRDRDAGRVQQDTLRKILELNADAEYLNHYGLNGRADVESYKSCIPLCVHSDVEPYIQRIADGDTSPLLTGKPVTSLSLSSGTTQGKPKFLPFNDELLETTLQIFQTSYAFRNREYPIGKGKALQFIYGSKQVITKGGILATTATTNLYRRSRYKEGMKDIQSQCCSPDEVVFGPDFHQSLYCHLLCGLIYSDEVHQVFSTFAHSLVHAFQTFEEVWEDLCADIRDGVLSKKVTVPSIREAVTKILKPNPELAESIHRKCIGLSNWYGVIPALWPNAKYVYGIMTGSMEPYLKKLRHYAGHLPLISADYGASEGWIGANINPTLPPEQVTYAVHPQTGYFEFIPLEKPKGQELENSASIHYIESDPVGLTEVKIGKIYEVVITTFGGLYRYRLGDIVKVAGFHNSTPELQFICRRSLVLSINIDKNTEKDLQLAVEEAGKLLEAEKLEIVDFTSFVEKSSDPGRYVIFWELSSDASEDVLRSCANCLDLAFVDAGYVGSRKIRTIGPLELRILKKGTFEEILDYFLSLGGAVSQFKTPRFVNPLNIKVLQILSRNTTKSYFSTAYGL
;
A
#
# COMPACT_ATOMS: atom_id res chain seq x y z
N MET A 1 -35.42 -34.31 48.19
CA MET A 1 -35.97 -33.00 48.61
C MET A 1 -35.91 -32.11 47.37
N SER A 2 -37.00 -31.91 46.62
CA SER A 2 -38.16 -31.03 46.91
C SER A 2 -37.78 -29.55 46.84
N HIS A 3 -38.35 -28.68 45.99
CA HIS A 3 -39.69 -28.69 45.35
C HIS A 3 -39.70 -28.08 43.92
N GLN A 4 -40.69 -28.45 43.10
CA GLN A 4 -41.28 -27.54 42.09
C GLN A 4 -42.40 -26.70 42.75
N PRO A 5 -42.83 -25.58 42.11
CA PRO A 5 -44.10 -25.69 41.38
C PRO A 5 -44.21 -24.94 40.04
N ARG A 6 -45.12 -25.45 39.20
CA ARG A 6 -45.90 -24.78 38.12
C ARG A 6 -47.39 -24.98 38.47
N PRO A 7 -48.38 -24.43 37.72
CA PRO A 7 -48.50 -23.11 37.09
C PRO A 7 -49.81 -22.39 37.54
N GLY A 8 -50.19 -21.29 36.89
CA GLY A 8 -51.53 -20.69 36.96
C GLY A 8 -52.01 -20.22 35.58
N SER A 9 -53.31 -20.15 35.33
CA SER A 9 -53.88 -19.95 33.98
C SER A 9 -55.27 -19.26 33.96
N LEU A 10 -55.64 -18.73 32.77
CA LEU A 10 -56.94 -18.10 32.42
C LEU A 10 -57.19 -16.73 33.13
N SER A 11 -57.94 -15.77 32.58
CA SER A 11 -59.03 -15.82 31.57
C SER A 11 -59.13 -14.55 30.67
N HIS A 12 -60.19 -14.47 29.85
CA HIS A 12 -60.41 -13.50 28.76
C HIS A 12 -60.68 -12.02 29.15
N SER A 13 -60.33 -11.10 28.24
CA SER A 13 -61.26 -10.05 27.77
C SER A 13 -60.81 -9.40 26.43
N ALA A 14 -61.70 -9.39 25.44
CA ALA A 14 -61.75 -8.43 24.32
C ALA A 14 -63.03 -7.57 24.52
N PRO A 15 -63.23 -6.36 23.93
CA PRO A 15 -62.96 -5.94 22.54
C PRO A 15 -62.18 -4.58 22.49
N ALA A 16 -62.15 -3.73 21.44
CA ALA A 16 -62.83 -3.66 20.15
C ALA A 16 -61.98 -2.92 19.08
N SER A 17 -62.34 -3.08 17.81
CA SER A 17 -61.85 -2.24 16.69
C SER A 17 -62.68 -0.95 16.55
N PRO A 18 -62.17 0.07 15.84
CA PRO A 18 -62.99 0.61 14.74
C PRO A 18 -62.23 0.96 13.44
N SER A 19 -62.84 0.53 12.33
CA SER A 19 -62.89 1.15 10.99
C SER A 19 -61.72 1.97 10.41
N VAL A 20 -61.14 1.41 9.35
CA VAL A 20 -60.56 2.13 8.19
C VAL A 20 -61.63 2.98 7.47
N PRO A 21 -61.26 4.12 6.87
CA PRO A 21 -61.85 4.59 5.61
C PRO A 21 -60.84 4.45 4.45
N ALA A 22 -61.26 3.85 3.34
CA ALA A 22 -60.44 3.67 2.14
C ALA A 22 -60.85 4.65 1.03
N VAL A 23 -59.89 5.18 0.26
CA VAL A 23 -60.14 5.93 -0.98
C VAL A 23 -59.15 5.49 -2.06
N SER A 24 -59.68 5.21 -3.25
CA SER A 24 -59.01 4.81 -4.50
C SER A 24 -60.08 4.74 -5.61
N PRO A 25 -59.76 4.72 -6.92
CA PRO A 25 -58.47 4.95 -7.59
C PRO A 25 -58.59 6.06 -8.67
N ALA A 26 -57.90 5.89 -9.82
CA ALA A 26 -58.02 6.62 -11.12
C ALA A 26 -57.27 7.97 -11.26
N ALA A 27 -56.70 8.33 -12.43
CA ALA A 27 -56.32 7.54 -13.62
C ALA A 27 -55.41 8.34 -14.58
N GLY A 28 -54.66 7.63 -15.45
CA GLY A 28 -54.28 8.11 -16.80
C GLY A 28 -52.95 8.89 -16.98
N PRO A 29 -52.13 8.57 -18.01
CA PRO A 29 -50.97 9.36 -18.44
C PRO A 29 -51.32 10.39 -19.53
N PRO A 30 -50.35 11.21 -19.99
CA PRO A 30 -49.92 11.04 -21.39
C PRO A 30 -48.40 11.14 -21.62
N SER A 31 -47.98 11.08 -22.89
CA SER A 31 -46.62 10.79 -23.37
C SER A 31 -46.04 11.81 -24.37
N SER A 32 -44.72 12.01 -24.37
CA SER A 32 -43.83 12.17 -25.55
C SER A 32 -42.37 12.27 -25.05
N VAL A 33 -41.37 11.54 -25.55
CA VAL A 33 -40.89 11.29 -26.93
C VAL A 33 -40.32 12.54 -27.60
N VAL A 34 -39.00 12.69 -27.51
CA VAL A 34 -38.13 13.22 -28.58
C VAL A 34 -36.88 12.35 -28.62
N THR A 35 -36.58 11.79 -29.79
CA THR A 35 -35.30 11.18 -30.14
C THR A 35 -34.52 12.15 -31.02
N ASP A 36 -33.19 12.17 -30.93
CA ASP A 36 -32.38 12.63 -32.07
C ASP A 36 -31.08 11.82 -32.18
N GLU A 37 -30.73 11.45 -33.40
CA GLU A 37 -29.55 10.66 -33.78
C GLU A 37 -29.17 11.07 -35.22
N THR A 38 -27.92 10.82 -35.60
CA THR A 38 -27.30 11.09 -36.92
C THR A 38 -26.89 12.56 -37.15
N ALA A 39 -25.92 12.87 -38.02
CA ALA A 39 -24.68 12.15 -38.37
C ALA A 39 -23.79 13.08 -39.22
N SER A 40 -22.46 12.93 -39.14
CA SER A 40 -21.58 13.10 -40.31
C SER A 40 -20.13 12.66 -40.05
N ARG A 41 -19.58 11.86 -40.96
CA ARG A 41 -18.12 11.74 -41.22
C ARG A 41 -17.77 12.58 -42.46
N LEU A 42 -16.50 12.99 -42.62
CA LEU A 42 -15.74 13.20 -43.89
C LEU A 42 -14.37 13.84 -43.52
N THR A 43 -13.25 13.10 -43.45
CA THR A 43 -12.23 12.78 -44.49
C THR A 43 -11.17 13.86 -44.84
N ARG A 44 -9.90 13.53 -44.50
CA ARG A 44 -8.64 13.70 -45.29
C ARG A 44 -8.33 15.03 -46.04
N SER A 45 -7.26 15.72 -45.60
CA SER A 45 -5.97 16.00 -46.32
C SER A 45 -5.92 16.63 -47.74
N PRO A 46 -4.78 17.21 -48.23
CA PRO A 46 -3.58 17.79 -47.58
C PRO A 46 -2.99 19.11 -48.22
N ALA A 47 -1.93 19.66 -47.59
CA ALA A 47 -0.71 20.30 -48.15
C ALA A 47 -0.71 21.49 -49.16
N SER A 48 -0.08 22.61 -48.73
CA SER A 48 0.92 23.46 -49.45
C SER A 48 1.27 24.68 -48.56
N ALA A 49 2.45 25.33 -48.49
CA ALA A 49 3.76 25.33 -49.18
C ALA A 49 4.05 26.61 -50.01
N GLY A 50 4.99 27.44 -49.54
CA GLY A 50 5.68 28.49 -50.32
C GLY A 50 5.45 29.95 -49.88
N GLY A 51 6.48 30.80 -50.08
CA GLY A 51 6.37 32.27 -50.01
C GLY A 51 7.24 32.94 -48.93
N ALA A 52 8.41 33.45 -49.30
CA ALA A 52 9.27 34.26 -48.43
C ALA A 52 9.69 35.56 -49.14
N THR A 53 9.78 36.67 -48.40
CA THR A 53 10.46 37.91 -48.84
C THR A 53 10.88 38.81 -47.68
N SER A 54 12.18 39.07 -47.57
CA SER A 54 12.77 40.30 -46.98
C SER A 54 13.31 41.16 -48.13
N PRO A 55 13.67 42.46 -47.97
CA PRO A 55 15.06 42.77 -47.54
C PRO A 55 15.36 44.17 -46.89
N GLY A 56 16.46 44.23 -46.11
CA GLY A 56 17.22 45.47 -45.79
C GLY A 56 16.59 46.46 -44.79
N ARG A 57 17.29 47.47 -44.23
CA ARG A 57 18.73 47.84 -44.07
C ARG A 57 18.76 49.06 -43.08
N ALA A 58 19.81 49.62 -42.47
CA ALA A 58 21.29 49.46 -42.30
C ALA A 58 21.68 50.32 -41.05
N GLU A 59 22.87 50.40 -40.42
CA GLU A 59 24.12 49.60 -40.30
C GLU A 59 24.72 49.96 -38.88
N GLY A 60 25.99 49.94 -38.41
CA GLY A 60 27.34 49.90 -39.01
C GLY A 60 28.47 49.56 -37.98
N GLN A 61 29.25 50.53 -37.45
CA GLN A 61 30.54 50.30 -36.71
C GLN A 61 30.77 51.30 -35.52
N ALA A 62 31.79 51.26 -34.64
CA ALA A 62 33.13 50.61 -34.64
C ALA A 62 33.69 50.27 -33.22
N SER A 63 35.03 50.14 -33.05
CA SER A 63 35.71 49.34 -32.00
C SER A 63 36.86 50.04 -31.22
N ARG A 64 37.37 49.40 -30.14
CA ARG A 64 38.79 49.48 -29.66
C ARG A 64 39.18 48.36 -28.66
N GLN A 65 40.47 48.28 -28.30
CA GLN A 65 41.15 47.14 -27.63
C GLN A 65 41.81 47.50 -26.29
N SER A 66 42.06 46.51 -25.41
CA SER A 66 43.32 46.38 -24.62
C SER A 66 43.49 45.01 -23.91
N ARG A 67 44.76 44.72 -23.56
CA ARG A 67 45.37 43.63 -22.73
C ARG A 67 46.50 44.32 -21.89
N PRO A 68 47.35 43.72 -21.00
CA PRO A 68 47.75 42.28 -20.89
C PRO A 68 48.14 41.68 -19.48
N LEU A 69 48.24 40.32 -19.44
CA LEU A 69 49.23 39.44 -18.74
C LEU A 69 49.29 39.19 -17.19
N PRO A 70 49.68 37.95 -16.77
CA PRO A 70 50.20 37.55 -15.43
C PRO A 70 51.68 37.06 -15.47
N PRO A 71 52.34 36.82 -14.31
CA PRO A 71 52.80 35.46 -13.88
C PRO A 71 52.75 35.31 -12.31
N PRO A 72 53.44 34.38 -11.59
CA PRO A 72 54.27 33.20 -11.90
C PRO A 72 53.83 31.89 -11.16
N SER A 73 54.75 31.04 -10.64
CA SER A 73 54.48 29.71 -10.04
C SER A 73 55.64 29.14 -9.16
N ALA A 74 55.37 28.00 -8.49
CA ALA A 74 56.31 26.96 -7.97
C ALA A 74 57.24 27.24 -6.75
N GLY A 75 57.59 26.16 -6.02
CA GLY A 75 58.59 26.13 -4.93
C GLY A 75 58.33 25.02 -3.90
N ALA A 76 59.34 24.20 -3.55
CA ALA A 76 59.16 22.96 -2.78
C ALA A 76 59.87 22.91 -1.42
N GLY A 77 59.36 22.07 -0.51
CA GLY A 77 60.15 21.30 0.46
C GLY A 77 60.36 21.88 1.87
N GLY A 78 60.59 20.99 2.85
CA GLY A 78 61.20 21.34 4.14
C GLY A 78 60.35 21.07 5.39
N SER A 79 60.69 19.97 6.08
CA SER A 79 60.27 19.60 7.43
C SER A 79 60.39 20.67 8.53
N ALA A 80 59.42 20.74 9.46
CA ALA A 80 59.64 20.61 10.91
C ALA A 80 58.33 20.64 11.72
N ASP A 81 58.21 19.76 12.71
CA ASP A 81 57.38 19.95 13.93
C ASP A 81 58.34 20.55 15.00
N PRO A 82 57.90 21.44 15.90
CA PRO A 82 57.22 20.95 17.11
C PRO A 82 56.13 21.87 17.70
N SER A 83 55.04 21.26 18.17
CA SER A 83 54.31 21.54 19.43
C SER A 83 54.07 23.01 19.90
N GLY A 84 52.80 23.42 20.09
CA GLY A 84 52.51 24.63 20.88
C GLY A 84 51.06 25.12 20.93
N LEU A 85 50.23 24.54 21.81
CA LEU A 85 49.03 25.14 22.45
C LEU A 85 48.29 26.29 21.71
N GLY A 86 47.37 25.94 20.81
CA GLY A 86 46.43 26.88 20.18
C GLY A 86 45.06 26.95 20.87
N PHE A 87 44.50 28.15 21.01
CA PHE A 87 43.12 28.36 21.52
C PHE A 87 42.08 27.77 20.56
N ILE A 88 41.04 27.13 21.10
CA ILE A 88 39.91 26.61 20.31
C ILE A 88 38.98 27.76 19.95
N SER A 89 39.09 28.24 18.70
CA SER A 89 38.06 29.08 18.08
C SER A 89 37.00 28.20 17.41
N ALA A 90 35.72 28.48 17.66
CA ALA A 90 34.61 27.73 17.08
C ALA A 90 34.40 28.11 15.61
N GLY A 91 34.92 27.28 14.69
CA GLY A 91 34.63 27.38 13.26
C GLY A 91 33.22 26.89 12.90
N PRO A 92 32.64 27.32 11.78
CA PRO A 92 31.31 26.91 11.36
C PRO A 92 31.25 25.41 11.03
N ALA A 93 30.11 24.78 11.33
CA ALA A 93 29.89 23.36 11.10
C ALA A 93 30.06 23.01 9.60
N ARG A 94 31.00 22.12 9.29
CA ARG A 94 31.16 21.59 7.93
C ARG A 94 29.98 20.69 7.58
N ILE A 95 29.22 21.08 6.56
CA ILE A 95 28.32 20.18 5.86
C ILE A 95 29.16 19.06 5.25
N LEU A 96 28.99 17.83 5.74
CA LEU A 96 29.64 16.65 5.18
C LEU A 96 28.80 16.09 4.02
N PRO A 97 29.36 15.96 2.81
CA PRO A 97 28.74 15.18 1.74
C PRO A 97 28.97 13.69 2.02
N VAL A 98 28.17 13.10 2.93
CA VAL A 98 28.33 11.68 3.30
C VAL A 98 27.72 10.78 2.22
N GLN A 99 28.54 10.48 1.21
CA GLN A 99 28.28 9.42 0.24
C GLN A 99 28.46 8.06 0.93
N MET A 100 27.43 7.62 1.66
CA MET A 100 27.42 6.46 2.56
C MET A 100 27.81 5.15 1.84
N PRO A 101 28.95 4.50 2.16
CA PRO A 101 29.30 3.19 1.65
C PRO A 101 29.10 2.10 2.73
N ILE A 102 28.38 1.01 2.41
CA ILE A 102 28.25 -0.23 3.20
C ILE A 102 28.35 -0.01 4.74
N CYS A 103 27.34 0.64 5.32
CA CYS A 103 27.18 0.62 6.77
C CYS A 103 27.00 -0.85 7.22
N SER A 104 27.81 -1.33 8.17
CA SER A 104 27.62 -2.70 8.67
C SER A 104 26.30 -2.80 9.44
N CYS A 105 25.67 -3.99 9.43
CA CYS A 105 24.37 -4.17 10.08
C CYS A 105 24.43 -3.78 11.57
N GLU A 106 25.54 -4.12 12.25
CA GLU A 106 25.79 -3.70 13.63
C GLU A 106 25.88 -2.17 13.78
N GLN A 107 26.51 -1.43 12.85
CA GLN A 107 26.51 0.03 12.90
C GLN A 107 25.10 0.60 12.72
N THR A 108 24.33 0.09 11.76
CA THR A 108 22.94 0.54 11.52
C THR A 108 22.03 0.24 12.73
N ILE A 109 22.21 -0.92 13.39
CA ILE A 109 21.53 -1.26 14.64
C ILE A 109 21.96 -0.28 15.75
N ASN A 110 23.26 -0.06 15.96
CA ASN A 110 23.76 0.85 17.00
C ASN A 110 23.33 2.31 16.78
N GLU A 111 23.19 2.76 15.55
CA GLU A 111 22.59 4.06 15.20
C GLU A 111 21.12 4.14 15.65
N PHE A 112 20.33 3.09 15.37
CA PHE A 112 18.93 3.00 15.80
C PHE A 112 18.79 2.87 17.33
N GLU A 113 19.64 2.10 18.00
CA GLU A 113 19.74 2.05 19.46
C GLU A 113 20.08 3.44 20.05
N THR A 114 21.02 4.16 19.43
CA THR A 114 21.40 5.52 19.87
C THR A 114 20.22 6.49 19.75
N LEU A 115 19.44 6.41 18.66
CA LEU A 115 18.24 7.24 18.45
C LEU A 115 17.09 6.90 19.40
N THR A 116 16.91 5.62 19.73
CA THR A 116 15.76 5.13 20.51
C THR A 116 16.02 5.02 22.01
N ARG A 117 17.28 4.91 22.45
CA ARG A 117 17.69 4.78 23.85
C ARG A 117 18.43 6.03 24.35
N ASP A 118 19.59 6.31 23.76
CA ASP A 118 20.58 7.20 24.38
C ASP A 118 20.28 8.69 24.14
N ARG A 119 19.58 9.01 23.04
CA ARG A 119 19.12 10.37 22.73
C ARG A 119 17.72 10.70 23.25
N ASP A 120 16.94 9.71 23.66
CA ASP A 120 15.48 9.77 23.86
C ASP A 120 14.68 10.10 22.57
N ALA A 121 13.73 9.23 22.20
CA ALA A 121 12.95 9.36 20.98
C ALA A 121 12.05 10.61 20.98
N GLY A 122 11.63 11.10 22.15
CA GLY A 122 10.88 12.34 22.30
C GLY A 122 11.72 13.57 21.98
N ARG A 123 13.00 13.60 22.40
CA ARG A 123 13.96 14.64 22.01
C ARG A 123 14.29 14.58 20.51
N VAL A 124 14.53 13.37 19.98
CA VAL A 124 14.77 13.20 18.53
C VAL A 124 13.57 13.68 17.70
N GLN A 125 12.34 13.51 18.18
CA GLN A 125 11.13 14.09 17.57
C GLN A 125 11.09 15.61 17.62
N GLN A 126 11.49 16.25 18.73
CA GLN A 126 11.59 17.70 18.83
C GLN A 126 12.63 18.28 17.86
N ASP A 127 13.81 17.66 17.77
CA ASP A 127 14.87 18.05 16.82
C ASP A 127 14.46 17.79 15.36
N THR A 128 13.71 16.72 15.10
CA THR A 128 13.19 16.39 13.75
C THR A 128 12.12 17.38 13.33
N LEU A 129 11.18 17.74 14.20
CA LEU A 129 10.21 18.80 13.93
C LEU A 129 10.92 20.13 13.68
N ARG A 130 11.86 20.52 14.55
CA ARG A 130 12.69 21.72 14.37
C ARG A 130 13.34 21.75 12.99
N LYS A 131 14.04 20.67 12.59
CA LYS A 131 14.66 20.56 11.27
C LYS A 131 13.64 20.71 10.14
N ILE A 132 12.44 20.11 10.25
CA ILE A 132 11.38 20.25 9.23
C ILE A 132 10.92 21.71 9.12
N LEU A 133 10.69 22.39 10.25
CA LEU A 133 10.18 23.76 10.29
C LEU A 133 11.22 24.80 9.85
N GLU A 134 12.48 24.64 10.24
CA GLU A 134 13.59 25.51 9.78
C GLU A 134 13.83 25.34 8.26
N LEU A 135 13.81 24.10 7.75
CA LEU A 135 13.98 23.76 6.33
C LEU A 135 12.82 24.24 5.44
N ASN A 136 11.64 24.47 6.04
CA ASN A 136 10.42 24.91 5.36
C ASN A 136 9.93 26.29 5.81
N ALA A 137 10.75 27.10 6.52
CA ALA A 137 10.28 28.33 7.19
C ALA A 137 9.59 29.34 6.25
N ASP A 138 10.05 29.43 4.99
CA ASP A 138 9.48 30.32 3.96
C ASP A 138 8.21 29.76 3.29
N ALA A 139 7.72 28.56 3.68
CA ALA A 139 6.60 27.90 3.01
C ALA A 139 5.29 28.68 3.15
N GLU A 140 4.59 28.90 2.03
CA GLU A 140 3.31 29.62 1.97
C GLU A 140 2.29 29.04 2.95
N TYR A 141 2.23 27.70 3.09
CA TYR A 141 1.36 27.02 4.05
C TYR A 141 1.68 27.36 5.51
N LEU A 142 2.96 27.36 5.92
CA LEU A 142 3.34 27.66 7.31
C LEU A 142 3.14 29.14 7.65
N ASN A 143 3.34 30.03 6.68
CA ASN A 143 3.10 31.46 6.83
C ASN A 143 1.59 31.80 6.79
N HIS A 144 0.77 31.07 6.02
CA HIS A 144 -0.69 31.20 6.02
C HIS A 144 -1.29 30.93 7.42
N TYR A 145 -0.80 29.90 8.11
CA TYR A 145 -1.19 29.58 9.49
C TYR A 145 -0.40 30.37 10.55
N GLY A 146 0.35 31.42 10.17
CA GLY A 146 0.98 32.36 11.09
C GLY A 146 2.12 31.78 11.94
N LEU A 147 2.73 30.66 11.55
CA LEU A 147 3.85 30.08 12.28
C LEU A 147 5.08 31.00 12.23
N ASN A 148 5.28 31.71 11.10
CA ASN A 148 6.22 32.82 10.94
C ASN A 148 7.66 32.48 11.38
N GLY A 149 8.18 31.36 10.89
CA GLY A 149 9.55 30.89 11.18
C GLY A 149 9.77 30.31 12.59
N ARG A 150 8.74 30.18 13.43
CA ARG A 150 8.85 29.51 14.74
C ARG A 150 9.00 28.00 14.58
N ALA A 151 9.97 27.43 15.30
CA ALA A 151 10.38 26.02 15.16
C ALA A 151 10.20 25.19 16.45
N ASP A 152 9.41 25.68 17.41
CA ASP A 152 9.07 25.00 18.66
C ASP A 152 7.72 24.26 18.59
N VAL A 153 7.58 23.21 19.42
CA VAL A 153 6.40 22.33 19.43
C VAL A 153 5.11 23.07 19.84
N GLU A 154 5.20 24.05 20.73
CA GLU A 154 4.05 24.76 21.29
C GLU A 154 3.42 25.69 20.25
N SER A 155 4.24 26.54 19.60
CA SER A 155 3.86 27.33 18.43
C SER A 155 3.35 26.45 17.30
N TYR A 156 4.00 25.30 17.05
CA TYR A 156 3.57 24.39 16.00
C TYR A 156 2.18 23.79 16.25
N LYS A 157 1.94 23.21 17.43
CA LYS A 157 0.64 22.59 17.77
C LYS A 157 -0.50 23.58 17.93
N SER A 158 -0.20 24.84 18.29
CA SER A 158 -1.20 25.91 18.46
C SER A 158 -1.55 26.65 17.16
N CYS A 159 -0.60 26.78 16.22
CA CYS A 159 -0.84 27.50 14.97
C CYS A 159 -1.25 26.59 13.81
N ILE A 160 -0.68 25.37 13.70
CA ILE A 160 -0.94 24.47 12.58
C ILE A 160 -2.10 23.51 12.93
N PRO A 161 -3.20 23.48 12.14
CA PRO A 161 -4.31 22.56 12.37
C PRO A 161 -3.96 21.13 11.91
N LEU A 162 -4.74 20.15 12.38
CA LEU A 162 -4.84 18.83 11.74
C LEU A 162 -5.43 19.00 10.34
N CYS A 163 -4.85 18.34 9.33
CA CYS A 163 -5.34 18.41 7.96
C CYS A 163 -5.56 17.04 7.31
N VAL A 164 -6.31 17.04 6.21
CA VAL A 164 -6.48 15.92 5.28
C VAL A 164 -6.11 16.37 3.86
N HIS A 165 -6.12 15.44 2.90
CA HIS A 165 -5.61 15.69 1.54
C HIS A 165 -6.29 16.86 0.82
N SER A 166 -7.61 17.05 0.97
CA SER A 166 -8.35 18.17 0.37
C SER A 166 -7.80 19.55 0.73
N ASP A 167 -7.13 19.66 1.86
CA ASP A 167 -6.72 20.94 2.45
C ASP A 167 -5.33 21.35 1.93
N VAL A 168 -4.53 20.36 1.50
CA VAL A 168 -3.22 20.54 0.84
C VAL A 168 -3.30 20.42 -0.69
N GLU A 169 -4.34 19.77 -1.24
CA GLU A 169 -4.55 19.57 -2.68
C GLU A 169 -4.42 20.85 -3.53
N PRO A 170 -4.92 22.04 -3.11
CA PRO A 170 -4.74 23.28 -3.87
C PRO A 170 -3.27 23.69 -4.05
N TYR A 171 -2.43 23.50 -3.02
CA TYR A 171 -0.99 23.77 -3.09
C TYR A 171 -0.28 22.74 -3.96
N ILE A 172 -0.64 21.46 -3.84
CA ILE A 172 -0.07 20.36 -4.64
C ILE A 172 -0.43 20.54 -6.12
N GLN A 173 -1.64 21.03 -6.44
CA GLN A 173 -2.05 21.34 -7.81
C GLN A 173 -1.26 22.51 -8.41
N ARG A 174 -0.97 23.57 -7.63
CA ARG A 174 -0.08 24.66 -8.08
C ARG A 174 1.33 24.15 -8.41
N ILE A 175 1.92 23.30 -7.56
CA ILE A 175 3.19 22.61 -7.83
C ILE A 175 3.09 21.80 -9.14
N ALA A 176 2.03 21.00 -9.30
CA ALA A 176 1.80 20.21 -10.51
C ALA A 176 1.62 21.05 -11.79
N ASP A 177 1.08 22.27 -11.67
CA ASP A 177 0.91 23.22 -12.77
C ASP A 177 2.16 24.09 -13.07
N GLY A 178 3.20 24.02 -12.22
CA GLY A 178 4.52 24.63 -12.46
C GLY A 178 4.90 25.78 -11.52
N ASP A 179 4.16 25.98 -10.42
CA ASP A 179 4.54 26.95 -9.38
C ASP A 179 5.77 26.43 -8.62
N THR A 180 6.88 27.16 -8.74
CA THR A 180 8.18 26.84 -8.13
C THR A 180 8.47 27.63 -6.85
N SER A 181 7.52 28.42 -6.37
CA SER A 181 7.61 29.08 -5.06
C SER A 181 7.54 28.04 -3.92
N PRO A 182 8.05 28.35 -2.71
CA PRO A 182 7.97 27.42 -1.57
C PRO A 182 6.52 27.35 -1.06
N LEU A 183 5.71 26.45 -1.62
CA LEU A 183 4.30 26.32 -1.24
C LEU A 183 4.11 25.48 0.02
N LEU A 184 4.65 24.26 -0.02
CA LEU A 184 4.59 23.29 1.08
C LEU A 184 5.96 23.06 1.71
N THR A 185 7.05 23.21 0.96
CA THR A 185 8.42 22.95 1.41
C THR A 185 9.41 23.94 0.79
N GLY A 186 10.50 24.24 1.51
CA GLY A 186 11.64 25.01 1.01
C GLY A 186 12.62 24.20 0.13
N LYS A 187 12.38 22.89 -0.05
CA LYS A 187 13.16 22.00 -0.93
C LYS A 187 12.46 21.82 -2.28
N PRO A 188 13.19 21.73 -3.41
CA PRO A 188 12.59 21.40 -4.70
C PRO A 188 11.82 20.07 -4.65
N VAL A 189 10.58 20.09 -5.15
CA VAL A 189 9.78 18.88 -5.36
C VAL A 189 10.26 18.21 -6.64
N THR A 190 11.03 17.12 -6.50
CA THR A 190 11.72 16.47 -7.63
C THR A 190 10.83 15.47 -8.38
N SER A 191 9.69 15.09 -7.81
CA SER A 191 8.63 14.28 -8.44
C SER A 191 7.34 14.35 -7.63
N LEU A 192 6.21 13.91 -8.20
CA LEU A 192 4.97 13.69 -7.48
C LEU A 192 4.69 12.20 -7.32
N SER A 193 4.28 11.79 -6.13
CA SER A 193 3.84 10.45 -5.79
C SER A 193 2.32 10.32 -5.92
N LEU A 194 1.86 9.34 -6.68
CA LEU A 194 0.47 8.92 -6.77
C LEU A 194 0.18 7.95 -5.62
N SER A 195 -0.72 8.32 -4.71
CA SER A 195 -1.22 7.42 -3.67
C SER A 195 -2.33 6.50 -4.22
N SER A 196 -2.41 5.29 -3.68
CA SER A 196 -3.51 4.35 -3.96
C SER A 196 -4.83 4.75 -3.29
N GLY A 197 -4.76 5.58 -2.24
CA GLY A 197 -5.95 6.23 -1.68
C GLY A 197 -6.47 7.28 -2.65
N THR A 198 -7.73 7.17 -3.07
CA THR A 198 -8.37 8.14 -3.97
C THR A 198 -9.26 9.12 -3.22
N THR A 199 -9.24 10.38 -3.65
CA THR A 199 -10.25 11.38 -3.28
C THR A 199 -11.23 11.48 -4.45
N GLN A 200 -12.52 11.16 -4.22
CA GLN A 200 -13.56 11.15 -5.28
C GLN A 200 -13.19 10.35 -6.55
N GLY A 201 -12.43 9.26 -6.40
CA GLY A 201 -11.97 8.42 -7.51
C GLY A 201 -10.73 8.91 -8.27
N LYS A 202 -10.15 10.06 -7.89
CA LYS A 202 -8.86 10.54 -8.42
C LYS A 202 -7.70 10.08 -7.52
N PRO A 203 -6.56 9.60 -8.06
CA PRO A 203 -5.36 9.34 -7.26
C PRO A 203 -4.84 10.62 -6.62
N LYS A 204 -4.55 10.59 -5.31
CA LYS A 204 -3.93 11.74 -4.63
C LYS A 204 -2.52 11.97 -5.15
N PHE A 205 -2.21 13.19 -5.57
CA PHE A 205 -0.84 13.65 -5.75
C PHE A 205 -0.24 14.02 -4.39
N LEU A 206 1.05 13.72 -4.18
CA LEU A 206 1.82 14.01 -2.97
C LEU A 206 3.24 14.47 -3.36
N PRO A 207 3.81 15.52 -2.76
CA PRO A 207 5.18 15.94 -3.03
C PRO A 207 6.22 14.86 -2.69
N PHE A 208 7.18 14.63 -3.58
CA PHE A 208 8.36 13.80 -3.31
C PHE A 208 9.64 14.61 -3.56
N ASN A 209 10.56 14.58 -2.60
CA ASN A 209 11.86 15.23 -2.65
C ASN A 209 12.95 14.28 -2.13
N ASP A 210 14.20 14.69 -2.22
CA ASP A 210 15.32 13.78 -1.95
C ASP A 210 15.57 13.55 -0.44
N GLU A 211 15.04 14.41 0.45
CA GLU A 211 15.00 14.14 1.90
C GLU A 211 14.07 12.95 2.22
N LEU A 212 12.92 12.85 1.52
CA LEU A 212 12.02 11.70 1.63
C LEU A 212 12.62 10.41 1.04
N LEU A 213 13.54 10.50 0.07
CA LEU A 213 14.27 9.35 -0.44
C LEU A 213 15.25 8.81 0.62
N GLU A 214 16.07 9.66 1.24
CA GLU A 214 17.05 9.22 2.23
C GLU A 214 16.37 8.69 3.51
N THR A 215 15.29 9.31 4.01
CA THR A 215 14.56 8.78 5.17
C THR A 215 13.86 7.45 4.87
N THR A 216 13.41 7.23 3.62
CA THR A 216 12.94 5.90 3.17
C THR A 216 14.07 4.86 3.23
N LEU A 217 15.24 5.20 2.68
CA LEU A 217 16.39 4.29 2.66
C LEU A 217 16.90 3.96 4.07
N GLN A 218 16.85 4.91 5.00
CA GLN A 218 17.21 4.68 6.40
C GLN A 218 16.36 3.58 7.04
N ILE A 219 15.02 3.62 6.89
CA ILE A 219 14.12 2.56 7.40
C ILE A 219 14.43 1.19 6.76
N PHE A 220 14.62 1.14 5.43
CA PHE A 220 14.98 -0.10 4.74
C PHE A 220 16.33 -0.67 5.21
N GLN A 221 17.31 0.20 5.51
CA GLN A 221 18.59 -0.20 6.08
C GLN A 221 18.43 -0.72 7.52
N THR A 222 17.63 -0.07 8.37
CA THR A 222 17.32 -0.55 9.73
C THR A 222 16.67 -1.94 9.70
N SER A 223 15.55 -2.10 8.99
CA SER A 223 14.86 -3.41 8.92
C SER A 223 15.71 -4.49 8.24
N TYR A 224 16.55 -4.13 7.27
CA TYR A 224 17.53 -5.07 6.72
C TYR A 224 18.56 -5.50 7.77
N ALA A 225 19.11 -4.58 8.56
CA ALA A 225 20.14 -4.88 9.54
C ALA A 225 19.63 -5.86 10.61
N PHE A 226 18.43 -5.61 11.17
CA PHE A 226 17.78 -6.55 12.10
C PHE A 226 17.44 -7.89 11.41
N ARG A 227 16.86 -7.87 10.20
CA ARG A 227 16.53 -9.10 9.44
C ARG A 227 17.76 -9.94 9.09
N ASN A 228 18.88 -9.32 8.73
CA ASN A 228 20.12 -9.99 8.37
C ASN A 228 20.91 -10.50 9.58
N ARG A 229 20.62 -10.00 10.80
CA ARG A 229 21.13 -10.58 12.05
C ARG A 229 20.47 -11.93 12.36
N GLU A 230 19.15 -12.01 12.23
CA GLU A 230 18.38 -13.25 12.50
C GLU A 230 18.42 -14.24 11.31
N TYR A 231 18.43 -13.72 10.08
CA TYR A 231 18.45 -14.51 8.83
C TYR A 231 19.54 -14.02 7.86
N PRO A 232 20.83 -14.37 8.12
CA PRO A 232 21.94 -13.87 7.32
C PRO A 232 21.86 -14.28 5.85
N ILE A 233 21.91 -13.29 4.94
CA ILE A 233 22.04 -13.51 3.50
C ILE A 233 23.46 -13.22 3.02
N GLY A 234 24.00 -14.13 2.21
CA GLY A 234 25.27 -13.91 1.52
C GLY A 234 25.12 -12.98 0.31
N LYS A 235 26.23 -12.76 -0.41
CA LYS A 235 26.19 -12.14 -1.74
C LYS A 235 25.34 -13.00 -2.68
N GLY A 236 24.23 -12.44 -3.15
CA GLY A 236 23.27 -13.12 -4.01
C GLY A 236 22.26 -12.15 -4.59
N LYS A 237 21.16 -12.69 -5.12
CA LYS A 237 20.06 -11.98 -5.76
C LYS A 237 18.77 -12.10 -4.96
N ALA A 238 17.82 -11.24 -5.28
CA ALA A 238 16.44 -11.28 -4.82
C ALA A 238 15.50 -11.57 -6.01
N LEU A 239 14.60 -12.55 -5.85
CA LEU A 239 13.46 -12.70 -6.75
C LEU A 239 12.41 -11.66 -6.35
N GLN A 240 12.35 -10.55 -7.09
CA GLN A 240 11.46 -9.42 -6.77
C GLN A 240 10.38 -9.29 -7.83
N PHE A 241 9.13 -9.54 -7.44
CA PHE A 241 7.93 -9.24 -8.23
C PHE A 241 7.57 -7.77 -8.00
N ILE A 242 8.31 -6.87 -8.65
CA ILE A 242 8.16 -5.41 -8.51
C ILE A 242 7.82 -4.77 -9.85
N TYR A 243 6.77 -3.95 -9.83
CA TYR A 243 6.16 -3.40 -11.05
C TYR A 243 6.19 -1.88 -11.01
N GLY A 244 6.91 -1.29 -11.96
CA GLY A 244 6.96 0.14 -12.21
C GLY A 244 5.65 0.63 -12.83
N SER A 245 5.06 1.67 -12.26
CA SER A 245 3.82 2.25 -12.75
C SER A 245 4.06 3.18 -13.94
N LYS A 246 2.98 3.47 -14.68
CA LYS A 246 2.96 4.51 -15.72
C LYS A 246 3.55 5.84 -15.22
N GLN A 247 4.24 6.51 -16.12
CA GLN A 247 4.94 7.77 -15.87
C GLN A 247 4.21 8.88 -16.64
N VAL A 248 3.84 9.95 -15.95
CA VAL A 248 3.08 11.07 -16.50
C VAL A 248 3.82 12.36 -16.20
N ILE A 249 4.00 13.23 -17.20
CA ILE A 249 4.52 14.58 -16.98
C ILE A 249 3.33 15.51 -16.74
N THR A 250 3.35 16.26 -15.65
CA THR A 250 2.30 17.26 -15.34
C THR A 250 2.45 18.50 -16.22
N LYS A 251 1.45 19.39 -16.18
CA LYS A 251 1.47 20.66 -16.93
C LYS A 251 2.71 21.52 -16.60
N GLY A 252 3.16 21.49 -15.34
CA GLY A 252 4.39 22.15 -14.87
C GLY A 252 5.70 21.42 -15.20
N GLY A 253 5.66 20.32 -15.94
CA GLY A 253 6.85 19.52 -16.29
C GLY A 253 7.33 18.54 -15.23
N ILE A 254 6.66 18.44 -14.07
CA ILE A 254 7.05 17.54 -12.98
C ILE A 254 6.59 16.10 -13.30
N LEU A 255 7.43 15.13 -12.98
CA LEU A 255 7.14 13.71 -13.17
C LEU A 255 6.24 13.17 -12.05
N ALA A 256 5.02 12.77 -12.40
CA ALA A 256 4.05 12.09 -11.54
C ALA A 256 3.99 10.58 -11.83
N THR A 257 4.06 9.76 -10.78
CA THR A 257 4.01 8.29 -10.82
C THR A 257 3.81 7.72 -9.40
N THR A 258 3.69 6.42 -9.19
CA THR A 258 3.58 5.87 -7.83
C THR A 258 4.85 6.07 -6.98
N ALA A 259 4.70 6.14 -5.65
CA ALA A 259 5.81 6.33 -4.71
C ALA A 259 6.91 5.26 -4.85
N THR A 260 6.53 3.99 -5.02
CA THR A 260 7.46 2.88 -5.31
C THR A 260 8.25 3.11 -6.60
N THR A 261 7.61 3.60 -7.66
CA THR A 261 8.26 3.92 -8.93
C THR A 261 9.15 5.16 -8.83
N ASN A 262 8.82 6.13 -7.95
CA ASN A 262 9.71 7.24 -7.60
C ASN A 262 11.00 6.77 -6.92
N LEU A 263 10.94 5.73 -6.07
CA LEU A 263 12.13 5.08 -5.49
C LEU A 263 12.90 4.30 -6.56
N TYR A 264 12.27 3.33 -7.22
CA TYR A 264 12.95 2.32 -8.07
C TYR A 264 13.79 2.93 -9.21
N ARG A 265 13.40 4.09 -9.75
CA ARG A 265 14.14 4.74 -10.84
C ARG A 265 15.42 5.47 -10.40
N ARG A 266 15.60 5.76 -9.11
CA ARG A 266 16.72 6.59 -8.62
C ARG A 266 18.00 5.74 -8.54
N SER A 267 19.12 6.25 -9.04
CA SER A 267 20.44 5.60 -8.90
C SER A 267 20.76 5.29 -7.43
N ARG A 268 20.54 6.28 -6.56
CA ARG A 268 20.69 6.21 -5.11
C ARG A 268 19.87 5.09 -4.45
N TYR A 269 18.68 4.76 -4.96
CA TYR A 269 17.91 3.59 -4.51
C TYR A 269 18.57 2.29 -4.95
N LYS A 270 19.03 2.19 -6.21
CA LYS A 270 19.73 1.00 -6.73
C LYS A 270 21.06 0.75 -6.00
N GLU A 271 21.75 1.82 -5.61
CA GLU A 271 22.91 1.79 -4.72
C GLU A 271 22.53 1.25 -3.33
N GLY A 272 21.53 1.83 -2.67
CA GLY A 272 21.06 1.35 -1.35
C GLY A 272 20.58 -0.11 -1.36
N MET A 273 19.89 -0.55 -2.42
CA MET A 273 19.49 -1.95 -2.60
C MET A 273 20.69 -2.89 -2.80
N LYS A 274 21.79 -2.41 -3.39
CA LYS A 274 23.04 -3.16 -3.50
C LYS A 274 23.77 -3.26 -2.16
N ASP A 275 23.74 -2.23 -1.33
CA ASP A 275 24.27 -2.27 0.04
C ASP A 275 23.54 -3.36 0.86
N ILE A 276 22.20 -3.35 0.85
CA ILE A 276 21.35 -4.32 1.59
C ILE A 276 21.18 -5.69 0.89
N GLN A 277 22.10 -6.07 0.00
CA GLN A 277 22.13 -7.34 -0.74
C GLN A 277 20.79 -7.72 -1.43
N SER A 278 20.01 -6.70 -1.84
CA SER A 278 18.65 -6.82 -2.40
C SER A 278 18.62 -6.50 -3.90
N GLN A 279 19.60 -7.03 -4.64
CA GLN A 279 19.71 -6.85 -6.09
C GLN A 279 18.69 -7.75 -6.81
N CYS A 280 17.79 -7.16 -7.59
CA CYS A 280 16.78 -7.91 -8.34
C CYS A 280 17.42 -8.88 -9.35
N CYS A 281 16.82 -10.06 -9.51
CA CYS A 281 17.17 -11.02 -10.56
C CYS A 281 16.79 -10.55 -11.98
N SER A 282 15.83 -9.63 -12.10
CA SER A 282 15.22 -9.20 -13.38
C SER A 282 15.79 -7.87 -13.88
N PRO A 283 15.97 -7.70 -15.22
CA PRO A 283 16.35 -6.42 -15.82
C PRO A 283 15.35 -5.28 -15.56
N ASP A 284 15.83 -4.03 -15.66
CA ASP A 284 15.00 -2.82 -15.56
C ASP A 284 13.84 -2.84 -16.57
N GLU A 285 14.05 -3.37 -17.77
CA GLU A 285 13.03 -3.47 -18.81
C GLU A 285 11.87 -4.38 -18.42
N VAL A 286 12.09 -5.36 -17.54
CA VAL A 286 11.04 -6.21 -16.95
C VAL A 286 10.32 -5.45 -15.83
N VAL A 287 11.07 -4.83 -14.92
CA VAL A 287 10.52 -4.06 -13.78
C VAL A 287 9.64 -2.90 -14.25
N PHE A 288 10.08 -2.16 -15.27
CA PHE A 288 9.35 -1.03 -15.87
C PHE A 288 8.59 -1.43 -17.15
N GLY A 289 8.28 -2.72 -17.30
CA GLY A 289 7.53 -3.25 -18.44
C GLY A 289 6.10 -2.67 -18.52
N PRO A 290 5.58 -2.41 -19.74
CA PRO A 290 4.24 -1.83 -19.92
C PRO A 290 3.10 -2.85 -19.82
N ASP A 291 3.42 -4.15 -19.76
CA ASP A 291 2.49 -5.26 -19.72
C ASP A 291 2.79 -6.11 -18.48
N PHE A 292 1.83 -6.17 -17.56
CA PHE A 292 1.97 -6.86 -16.29
C PHE A 292 2.21 -8.37 -16.44
N HIS A 293 1.42 -9.03 -17.29
CA HIS A 293 1.44 -10.49 -17.48
C HIS A 293 2.77 -10.93 -18.11
N GLN A 294 3.27 -10.17 -19.09
CA GLN A 294 4.60 -10.39 -19.68
C GLN A 294 5.74 -10.11 -18.68
N SER A 295 5.64 -9.03 -17.88
CA SER A 295 6.62 -8.77 -16.82
C SER A 295 6.63 -9.85 -15.75
N LEU A 296 5.47 -10.37 -15.32
CA LEU A 296 5.37 -11.47 -14.35
C LEU A 296 5.99 -12.76 -14.88
N TYR A 297 5.67 -13.17 -16.11
CA TYR A 297 6.30 -14.31 -16.77
C TYR A 297 7.83 -14.16 -16.82
N CYS A 298 8.32 -12.97 -17.18
CA CYS A 298 9.75 -12.69 -17.22
C CYS A 298 10.40 -12.60 -15.82
N HIS A 299 9.69 -12.16 -14.77
CA HIS A 299 10.18 -12.22 -13.39
C HIS A 299 10.40 -13.67 -12.94
N LEU A 300 9.42 -14.55 -13.19
CA LEU A 300 9.53 -15.99 -12.91
C LEU A 300 10.72 -16.59 -13.68
N LEU A 301 10.83 -16.32 -14.99
CA LEU A 301 11.94 -16.80 -15.82
C LEU A 301 13.32 -16.33 -15.31
N CYS A 302 13.46 -15.05 -14.97
CA CYS A 302 14.69 -14.52 -14.37
C CYS A 302 15.01 -15.18 -13.02
N GLY A 303 13.99 -15.43 -12.20
CA GLY A 303 14.12 -16.16 -10.93
C GLY A 303 14.66 -17.57 -11.12
N LEU A 304 14.18 -18.31 -12.13
CA LEU A 304 14.64 -19.67 -12.43
C LEU A 304 16.06 -19.69 -13.01
N ILE A 305 16.39 -18.79 -13.95
CA ILE A 305 17.74 -18.64 -14.52
C ILE A 305 18.78 -18.42 -13.42
N TYR A 306 18.43 -17.64 -12.39
CA TYR A 306 19.30 -17.31 -11.26
C TYR A 306 18.96 -18.13 -9.99
N SER A 307 18.38 -19.33 -10.14
CA SER A 307 17.79 -20.09 -9.03
C SER A 307 18.71 -20.32 -7.82
N ASP A 308 19.98 -20.64 -8.06
CA ASP A 308 20.98 -20.86 -7.00
C ASP A 308 21.52 -19.56 -6.37
N GLU A 309 21.34 -18.40 -7.02
CA GLU A 309 21.74 -17.10 -6.47
C GLU A 309 20.65 -16.43 -5.60
N VAL A 310 19.39 -16.90 -5.64
CA VAL A 310 18.28 -16.27 -4.92
C VAL A 310 18.36 -16.54 -3.41
N HIS A 311 18.57 -15.48 -2.62
CA HIS A 311 18.58 -15.52 -1.15
C HIS A 311 17.28 -15.05 -0.50
N GLN A 312 16.41 -14.36 -1.24
CA GLN A 312 15.12 -13.87 -0.75
C GLN A 312 14.11 -13.74 -1.89
N VAL A 313 12.82 -13.99 -1.58
CA VAL A 313 11.69 -13.77 -2.50
C VAL A 313 10.85 -12.61 -1.97
N PHE A 314 10.49 -11.65 -2.83
CA PHE A 314 9.87 -10.38 -2.43
C PHE A 314 8.78 -9.89 -3.38
N SER A 315 7.74 -9.28 -2.83
CA SER A 315 6.91 -8.30 -3.53
C SER A 315 6.41 -7.25 -2.54
N THR A 316 5.87 -6.12 -3.03
CA THR A 316 5.26 -5.09 -2.18
C THR A 316 4.13 -5.65 -1.32
N PHE A 317 3.34 -6.60 -1.83
CA PHE A 317 2.14 -7.13 -1.17
C PHE A 317 2.04 -8.66 -1.27
N ALA A 318 1.51 -9.30 -0.22
CA ALA A 318 1.30 -10.76 -0.17
C ALA A 318 0.43 -11.29 -1.32
N HIS A 319 -0.59 -10.52 -1.74
CA HIS A 319 -1.39 -10.80 -2.94
C HIS A 319 -0.51 -11.09 -4.17
N SER A 320 0.46 -10.21 -4.45
CA SER A 320 1.29 -10.31 -5.65
C SER A 320 2.27 -11.49 -5.59
N LEU A 321 2.67 -11.95 -4.40
CA LEU A 321 3.42 -13.19 -4.24
C LEU A 321 2.54 -14.41 -4.51
N VAL A 322 1.34 -14.47 -3.93
CA VAL A 322 0.40 -15.59 -4.15
C VAL A 322 -0.01 -15.69 -5.62
N HIS A 323 -0.39 -14.57 -6.23
CA HIS A 323 -0.72 -14.51 -7.66
C HIS A 323 0.47 -14.93 -8.53
N ALA A 324 1.69 -14.46 -8.25
CA ALA A 324 2.87 -14.86 -9.02
C ALA A 324 3.14 -16.37 -8.97
N PHE A 325 2.89 -17.03 -7.83
CA PHE A 325 3.03 -18.48 -7.72
C PHE A 325 1.83 -19.24 -8.28
N GLN A 326 0.61 -18.71 -8.23
CA GLN A 326 -0.55 -19.25 -8.96
C GLN A 326 -0.31 -19.23 -10.48
N THR A 327 0.18 -18.12 -11.04
CA THR A 327 0.58 -18.06 -12.45
C THR A 327 1.68 -19.08 -12.76
N PHE A 328 2.65 -19.29 -11.85
CA PHE A 328 3.66 -20.32 -12.01
C PHE A 328 3.08 -21.73 -12.09
N GLU A 329 2.04 -22.08 -11.31
CA GLU A 329 1.34 -23.37 -11.44
C GLU A 329 0.80 -23.62 -12.86
N GLU A 330 0.43 -22.54 -13.56
CA GLU A 330 -0.17 -22.58 -14.90
C GLU A 330 0.85 -22.44 -16.06
N VAL A 331 2.07 -21.91 -15.82
CA VAL A 331 3.06 -21.63 -16.89
C VAL A 331 4.46 -22.27 -16.71
N TRP A 332 4.68 -23.09 -15.67
CA TRP A 332 6.00 -23.70 -15.40
C TRP A 332 6.54 -24.56 -16.57
N GLU A 333 5.68 -25.22 -17.35
CA GLU A 333 6.10 -26.02 -18.51
C GLU A 333 6.67 -25.14 -19.65
N ASP A 334 6.03 -24.00 -19.93
CA ASP A 334 6.53 -22.99 -20.88
C ASP A 334 7.88 -22.43 -20.39
N LEU A 335 7.99 -22.11 -19.09
CA LEU A 335 9.23 -21.63 -18.49
C LEU A 335 10.37 -22.67 -18.60
N CYS A 336 10.08 -23.95 -18.38
CA CYS A 336 11.02 -25.04 -18.62
C CYS A 336 11.42 -25.16 -20.10
N ALA A 337 10.50 -24.92 -21.05
CA ALA A 337 10.81 -24.92 -22.48
C ALA A 337 11.72 -23.75 -22.89
N ASP A 338 11.39 -22.54 -22.47
CA ASP A 338 12.19 -21.33 -22.73
C ASP A 338 13.63 -21.49 -22.21
N ILE A 339 13.81 -22.06 -21.00
CA ILE A 339 15.13 -22.34 -20.41
C ILE A 339 15.87 -23.45 -21.18
N ARG A 340 15.18 -24.54 -21.55
CA ARG A 340 15.78 -25.68 -22.26
C ARG A 340 16.38 -25.24 -23.60
N ASP A 341 15.57 -24.53 -24.38
CA ASP A 341 15.88 -24.20 -25.76
C ASP A 341 16.63 -22.85 -25.88
N GLY A 342 16.62 -22.03 -24.82
CA GLY A 342 17.23 -20.70 -24.78
C GLY A 342 16.47 -19.65 -25.60
N VAL A 343 15.21 -19.90 -25.92
CA VAL A 343 14.38 -19.06 -26.79
C VAL A 343 13.17 -18.56 -26.01
N LEU A 344 13.05 -17.23 -25.86
CA LEU A 344 11.94 -16.64 -25.11
C LEU A 344 10.59 -16.85 -25.82
N SER A 345 9.58 -17.30 -25.08
CA SER A 345 8.23 -17.60 -25.55
C SER A 345 7.65 -16.50 -26.43
N LYS A 346 6.86 -16.90 -27.43
CA LYS A 346 6.15 -15.98 -28.34
C LYS A 346 5.04 -15.19 -27.64
N LYS A 347 4.66 -15.58 -26.42
CA LYS A 347 3.76 -14.79 -25.54
C LYS A 347 4.40 -13.45 -25.14
N VAL A 348 5.74 -13.39 -25.02
CA VAL A 348 6.46 -12.14 -24.73
C VAL A 348 6.70 -11.37 -26.03
N THR A 349 5.87 -10.36 -26.24
CA THR A 349 5.78 -9.51 -27.44
C THR A 349 6.39 -8.11 -27.26
N VAL A 350 6.50 -7.60 -26.03
CA VAL A 350 7.11 -6.30 -25.75
C VAL A 350 8.59 -6.31 -26.15
N PRO A 351 9.05 -5.45 -27.09
CA PRO A 351 10.40 -5.53 -27.63
C PRO A 351 11.52 -5.32 -26.60
N SER A 352 11.37 -4.38 -25.66
CA SER A 352 12.38 -4.09 -24.63
C SER A 352 12.56 -5.24 -23.65
N ILE A 353 11.45 -5.80 -23.13
CA ILE A 353 11.46 -7.01 -22.30
C ILE A 353 12.13 -8.15 -23.07
N ARG A 354 11.72 -8.38 -24.33
CA ARG A 354 12.25 -9.47 -25.16
C ARG A 354 13.75 -9.32 -25.42
N GLU A 355 14.23 -8.12 -25.71
CA GLU A 355 15.66 -7.85 -25.94
C GLU A 355 16.48 -8.02 -24.65
N ALA A 356 16.01 -7.50 -23.52
CA ALA A 356 16.69 -7.61 -22.23
C ALA A 356 16.76 -9.08 -21.75
N VAL A 357 15.65 -9.81 -21.83
CA VAL A 357 15.59 -11.21 -21.37
C VAL A 357 16.36 -12.15 -22.32
N THR A 358 16.38 -11.90 -23.63
CA THR A 358 17.20 -12.70 -24.58
C THR A 358 18.71 -12.51 -24.36
N LYS A 359 19.17 -11.44 -23.68
CA LYS A 359 20.59 -11.27 -23.31
C LYS A 359 21.02 -12.15 -22.13
N ILE A 360 20.09 -12.56 -21.27
CA ILE A 360 20.37 -13.40 -20.09
C ILE A 360 19.96 -14.87 -20.31
N LEU A 361 18.91 -15.12 -21.09
CA LEU A 361 18.44 -16.45 -21.43
C LEU A 361 19.44 -17.15 -22.36
N LYS A 362 19.86 -18.35 -21.98
CA LYS A 362 20.76 -19.23 -22.74
C LYS A 362 20.22 -20.66 -22.66
N PRO A 363 20.43 -21.51 -23.69
CA PRO A 363 19.98 -22.90 -23.64
C PRO A 363 20.62 -23.63 -22.45
N ASN A 364 19.79 -24.12 -21.53
CA ASN A 364 20.22 -24.87 -20.36
C ASN A 364 19.27 -26.05 -20.08
N PRO A 365 19.39 -27.15 -20.84
CA PRO A 365 18.54 -28.34 -20.65
C PRO A 365 18.66 -28.97 -19.27
N GLU A 366 19.83 -28.88 -18.62
CA GLU A 366 20.06 -29.46 -17.28
C GLU A 366 19.26 -28.72 -16.20
N LEU A 367 19.25 -27.38 -16.25
CA LEU A 367 18.41 -26.57 -15.37
C LEU A 367 16.92 -26.79 -15.65
N ALA A 368 16.51 -26.83 -16.92
CA ALA A 368 15.12 -27.07 -17.30
C ALA A 368 14.60 -28.43 -16.79
N GLU A 369 15.38 -29.49 -16.92
CA GLU A 369 15.07 -30.83 -16.42
C GLU A 369 15.11 -30.89 -14.88
N SER A 370 16.05 -30.17 -14.23
CA SER A 370 16.08 -30.03 -12.77
C SER A 370 14.81 -29.36 -12.23
N ILE A 371 14.38 -28.25 -12.83
CA ILE A 371 13.13 -27.56 -12.50
C ILE A 371 11.93 -28.48 -12.75
N HIS A 372 11.87 -29.14 -13.92
CA HIS A 372 10.76 -30.04 -14.27
C HIS A 372 10.63 -31.18 -13.25
N ARG A 373 11.73 -31.86 -12.92
CA ARG A 373 11.78 -32.93 -11.92
C ARG A 373 11.39 -32.46 -10.52
N LYS A 374 11.76 -31.23 -10.14
CA LYS A 374 11.30 -30.61 -8.88
C LYS A 374 9.79 -30.42 -8.92
N CYS A 375 9.24 -29.79 -9.96
CA CYS A 375 7.81 -29.48 -10.07
C CYS A 375 6.92 -30.73 -10.00
N ILE A 376 7.21 -31.77 -10.79
CA ILE A 376 6.45 -33.03 -10.75
C ILE A 376 6.59 -33.80 -9.43
N GLY A 377 7.60 -33.49 -8.62
CA GLY A 377 7.81 -34.06 -7.29
C GLY A 377 7.04 -33.32 -6.18
N LEU A 378 6.46 -32.15 -6.44
CA LEU A 378 5.72 -31.39 -5.45
C LEU A 378 4.28 -31.91 -5.32
N SER A 379 3.89 -32.26 -4.09
CA SER A 379 2.48 -32.53 -3.79
C SER A 379 1.73 -31.22 -3.63
N ASN A 380 0.81 -30.91 -4.54
CA ASN A 380 -0.02 -29.70 -4.53
C ASN A 380 0.78 -28.40 -4.42
N TRP A 381 1.98 -28.30 -5.00
CA TRP A 381 2.88 -27.13 -4.91
C TRP A 381 3.36 -26.72 -3.50
N TYR A 382 3.17 -27.58 -2.49
CA TYR A 382 3.64 -27.29 -1.13
C TYR A 382 5.17 -27.17 -1.10
N GLY A 383 5.68 -26.03 -0.61
CA GLY A 383 7.12 -25.76 -0.54
C GLY A 383 7.79 -25.51 -1.89
N VAL A 384 7.03 -25.09 -2.92
CA VAL A 384 7.59 -24.74 -4.26
C VAL A 384 8.74 -23.73 -4.17
N ILE A 385 8.68 -22.78 -3.23
CA ILE A 385 9.72 -21.74 -3.09
C ILE A 385 11.08 -22.35 -2.70
N PRO A 386 11.25 -23.02 -1.53
CA PRO A 386 12.53 -23.63 -1.19
C PRO A 386 12.93 -24.81 -2.11
N ALA A 387 11.98 -25.44 -2.81
CA ALA A 387 12.31 -26.47 -3.80
C ALA A 387 13.03 -25.88 -5.02
N LEU A 388 12.53 -24.78 -5.58
CA LEU A 388 13.10 -24.12 -6.76
C LEU A 388 14.30 -23.23 -6.41
N TRP A 389 14.23 -22.49 -5.31
CA TRP A 389 15.25 -21.55 -4.82
C TRP A 389 15.86 -22.05 -3.49
N PRO A 390 16.76 -23.06 -3.51
CA PRO A 390 17.22 -23.76 -2.30
C PRO A 390 18.06 -22.88 -1.36
N ASN A 391 18.59 -21.75 -1.86
CA ASN A 391 19.36 -20.81 -1.04
C ASN A 391 18.51 -19.69 -0.41
N ALA A 392 17.21 -19.61 -0.72
CA ALA A 392 16.30 -18.63 -0.13
C ALA A 392 16.21 -18.78 1.39
N LYS A 393 16.23 -17.65 2.12
CA LYS A 393 16.20 -17.62 3.59
C LYS A 393 14.84 -17.21 4.17
N TYR A 394 14.06 -16.44 3.41
CA TYR A 394 12.75 -15.94 3.81
C TYR A 394 11.95 -15.46 2.59
N VAL A 395 10.64 -15.27 2.81
CA VAL A 395 9.74 -14.55 1.90
C VAL A 395 9.37 -13.22 2.56
N TYR A 396 9.50 -12.12 1.80
CA TYR A 396 9.38 -10.74 2.30
C TYR A 396 8.26 -9.98 1.57
N GLY A 397 7.55 -9.08 2.25
CA GLY A 397 6.52 -8.22 1.65
C GLY A 397 5.50 -7.73 2.66
N ILE A 398 4.62 -6.78 2.32
CA ILE A 398 3.59 -6.30 3.26
C ILE A 398 2.51 -7.39 3.40
N MET A 399 2.33 -7.87 4.63
CA MET A 399 1.52 -9.06 4.96
C MET A 399 0.39 -8.81 5.97
N THR A 400 0.24 -7.57 6.44
CA THR A 400 -0.71 -7.16 7.50
C THR A 400 -2.05 -6.61 6.96
N GLY A 401 -3.09 -6.61 7.81
CA GLY A 401 -4.40 -6.05 7.50
C GLY A 401 -5.06 -6.74 6.31
N SER A 402 -5.42 -5.97 5.27
CA SER A 402 -5.96 -6.46 3.99
C SER A 402 -5.17 -7.60 3.31
N MET A 403 -3.91 -7.84 3.73
CA MET A 403 -3.02 -8.87 3.18
C MET A 403 -3.00 -10.18 3.98
N GLU A 404 -3.53 -10.20 5.21
CA GLU A 404 -3.63 -11.40 6.06
C GLU A 404 -4.29 -12.61 5.37
N PRO A 405 -5.38 -12.51 4.57
CA PRO A 405 -5.96 -13.66 3.86
C PRO A 405 -4.98 -14.48 3.00
N TYR A 406 -4.00 -13.82 2.38
CA TYR A 406 -3.05 -14.50 1.50
C TYR A 406 -2.02 -15.34 2.25
N LEU A 407 -1.91 -15.20 3.58
CA LEU A 407 -0.92 -15.90 4.41
C LEU A 407 -1.07 -17.41 4.39
N LYS A 408 -2.29 -17.97 4.30
CA LYS A 408 -2.50 -19.43 4.24
C LYS A 408 -1.83 -20.02 3.00
N LYS A 409 -2.10 -19.43 1.82
CA LYS A 409 -1.51 -19.87 0.54
C LYS A 409 -0.02 -19.52 0.43
N LEU A 410 0.41 -18.38 0.99
CA LEU A 410 1.82 -17.99 0.98
C LEU A 410 2.69 -18.89 1.87
N ARG A 411 2.18 -19.31 3.06
CA ARG A 411 2.84 -20.34 3.89
C ARG A 411 2.97 -21.66 3.16
N HIS A 412 1.91 -22.06 2.45
CA HIS A 412 1.89 -23.29 1.65
C HIS A 412 2.99 -23.27 0.56
N TYR A 413 3.17 -22.17 -0.18
CA TYR A 413 4.27 -22.05 -1.14
C TYR A 413 5.66 -21.94 -0.49
N ALA A 414 5.77 -21.25 0.65
CA ALA A 414 7.02 -21.06 1.40
C ALA A 414 7.51 -22.33 2.12
N GLY A 415 6.59 -23.23 2.49
CA GLY A 415 6.88 -24.46 3.21
C GLY A 415 7.49 -24.20 4.58
N HIS A 416 8.81 -24.36 4.70
CA HIS A 416 9.57 -24.13 5.92
C HIS A 416 10.20 -22.72 6.01
N LEU A 417 10.15 -21.92 4.94
CA LEU A 417 10.73 -20.57 4.96
C LEU A 417 9.86 -19.60 5.77
N PRO A 418 10.46 -18.77 6.65
CA PRO A 418 9.72 -17.76 7.40
C PRO A 418 9.12 -16.69 6.47
N LEU A 419 7.89 -16.28 6.82
CA LEU A 419 7.21 -15.15 6.22
C LEU A 419 7.50 -13.90 7.06
N ILE A 420 8.18 -12.91 6.49
CA ILE A 420 8.61 -11.70 7.19
C ILE A 420 7.84 -10.51 6.61
N SER A 421 7.03 -9.84 7.43
CA SER A 421 6.32 -8.64 6.97
C SER A 421 7.28 -7.48 6.75
N ALA A 422 7.10 -6.77 5.63
CA ALA A 422 7.88 -5.60 5.26
C ALA A 422 7.46 -4.33 6.02
N ASP A 423 8.31 -3.31 5.93
CA ASP A 423 8.27 -2.00 6.57
C ASP A 423 6.90 -1.30 6.55
N TYR A 424 6.62 -0.49 7.59
CA TYR A 424 5.38 0.29 7.68
C TYR A 424 5.56 1.72 7.14
N GLY A 425 4.76 2.06 6.13
CA GLY A 425 4.72 3.38 5.52
C GLY A 425 3.56 3.53 4.52
N ALA A 426 3.43 4.75 4.00
CA ALA A 426 2.44 5.16 3.02
C ALA A 426 3.09 6.00 1.90
N SER A 427 2.32 6.43 0.91
CA SER A 427 2.84 7.36 -0.12
C SER A 427 3.13 8.76 0.44
N GLU A 428 2.53 9.08 1.58
CA GLU A 428 2.74 10.28 2.38
C GLU A 428 4.06 10.28 3.17
N GLY A 429 4.63 9.11 3.47
CA GLY A 429 5.87 8.95 4.24
C GLY A 429 6.03 7.56 4.86
N TRP A 430 7.28 7.17 5.17
CA TRP A 430 7.59 5.93 5.89
C TRP A 430 7.69 6.18 7.40
N ILE A 431 7.29 5.20 8.20
CA ILE A 431 6.94 5.40 9.61
C ILE A 431 7.78 4.50 10.52
N GLY A 432 7.80 3.19 10.26
CA GLY A 432 8.39 2.23 11.20
C GLY A 432 9.09 1.05 10.53
N ALA A 433 10.21 0.65 11.14
CA ALA A 433 11.03 -0.49 10.76
C ALA A 433 10.52 -1.77 11.44
N ASN A 434 10.63 -2.91 10.74
CA ASN A 434 10.43 -4.22 11.36
C ASN A 434 11.76 -4.67 11.98
N ILE A 435 11.91 -4.42 13.29
CA ILE A 435 13.09 -4.81 14.07
C ILE A 435 12.95 -6.20 14.71
N ASN A 436 11.75 -6.80 14.64
CA ASN A 436 11.39 -8.09 15.23
C ASN A 436 11.02 -9.11 14.12
N PRO A 437 11.96 -9.43 13.20
CA PRO A 437 11.69 -10.19 11.97
C PRO A 437 11.31 -11.66 12.20
N THR A 438 11.42 -12.15 13.44
CA THR A 438 11.04 -13.50 13.87
C THR A 438 9.56 -13.60 14.30
N LEU A 439 8.86 -12.47 14.47
CA LEU A 439 7.42 -12.46 14.75
C LEU A 439 6.62 -12.90 13.51
N PRO A 440 5.58 -13.75 13.67
CA PRO A 440 4.70 -14.09 12.57
C PRO A 440 3.92 -12.84 12.10
N PRO A 441 3.55 -12.74 10.81
CA PRO A 441 2.91 -11.53 10.25
C PRO A 441 1.66 -11.03 10.98
N GLU A 442 0.88 -11.91 11.60
CA GLU A 442 -0.32 -11.57 12.40
C GLU A 442 0.02 -10.85 13.73
N GLN A 443 1.26 -10.99 14.20
CA GLN A 443 1.75 -10.41 15.46
C GLN A 443 2.86 -9.37 15.23
N VAL A 444 3.23 -9.10 13.98
CA VAL A 444 4.36 -8.22 13.65
C VAL A 444 4.13 -6.79 14.16
N THR A 445 5.23 -6.18 14.58
CA THR A 445 5.28 -4.82 15.11
C THR A 445 6.26 -3.97 14.33
N TYR A 446 6.02 -2.66 14.33
CA TYR A 446 6.82 -1.67 13.62
C TYR A 446 7.31 -0.61 14.61
N ALA A 447 8.60 -0.63 14.92
CA ALA A 447 9.22 0.38 15.76
C ALA A 447 9.34 1.68 14.95
N VAL A 448 8.70 2.75 15.41
CA VAL A 448 8.70 4.04 14.71
C VAL A 448 10.13 4.59 14.64
N HIS A 449 10.57 5.03 13.47
CA HIS A 449 11.91 5.60 13.31
C HIS A 449 11.88 7.12 13.55
N PRO A 450 12.31 7.62 14.73
CA PRO A 450 11.96 8.95 15.23
C PRO A 450 12.58 10.14 14.47
N GLN A 451 13.38 9.87 13.43
CA GLN A 451 14.05 10.87 12.59
C GLN A 451 13.46 11.01 11.17
N THR A 452 12.55 10.13 10.74
CA THR A 452 12.03 10.14 9.35
C THR A 452 10.92 11.17 9.11
N GLY A 453 10.20 11.53 10.16
CA GLY A 453 9.17 12.56 10.21
C GLY A 453 8.84 12.89 11.67
N TYR A 454 8.00 13.88 11.89
CA TYR A 454 7.40 14.13 13.21
C TYR A 454 6.01 13.47 13.26
N PHE A 455 5.75 12.74 14.35
CA PHE A 455 4.60 11.85 14.50
C PHE A 455 3.76 12.24 15.71
N GLU A 456 2.46 12.44 15.46
CA GLU A 456 1.44 12.61 16.49
C GLU A 456 0.42 11.46 16.38
N PHE A 457 -0.30 11.21 17.46
CA PHE A 457 -1.23 10.09 17.57
C PHE A 457 -2.54 10.58 18.17
N ILE A 458 -3.61 10.60 17.39
CA ILE A 458 -4.96 10.93 17.88
C ILE A 458 -5.45 9.72 18.70
N PRO A 459 -5.74 9.86 20.00
CA PRO A 459 -6.29 8.76 20.81
C PRO A 459 -7.69 8.37 20.32
N LEU A 460 -7.96 7.07 20.24
CA LEU A 460 -9.24 6.53 19.74
C LEU A 460 -9.92 5.67 20.81
N GLU A 461 -10.79 6.30 21.61
CA GLU A 461 -11.61 5.59 22.60
C GLU A 461 -12.92 5.11 21.95
N LYS A 462 -13.35 3.86 22.21
CA LYS A 462 -14.70 3.41 21.84
C LYS A 462 -15.73 4.06 22.78
N PRO A 463 -16.86 4.62 22.30
CA PRO A 463 -17.92 5.16 23.13
C PRO A 463 -18.46 4.17 24.17
N LYS A 464 -18.98 4.68 25.29
CA LYS A 464 -19.53 3.88 26.39
C LYS A 464 -20.85 4.47 26.87
N GLY A 465 -21.94 3.73 26.71
CA GLY A 465 -23.29 4.16 27.15
C GLY A 465 -24.20 4.51 25.97
N GLN A 466 -25.09 5.49 26.16
CA GLN A 466 -26.17 5.81 25.23
C GLN A 466 -25.76 6.55 23.95
N GLU A 467 -24.47 6.83 23.75
CA GLU A 467 -23.92 7.55 22.58
C GLU A 467 -23.95 6.75 21.26
N LEU A 468 -24.66 5.61 21.20
CA LEU A 468 -24.74 4.75 20.02
C LEU A 468 -25.61 5.29 18.87
N GLU A 469 -26.60 6.14 19.17
CA GLU A 469 -27.79 6.27 18.31
C GLU A 469 -27.64 7.16 17.06
N ASN A 470 -26.61 8.03 16.97
CA ASN A 470 -26.65 9.18 16.04
C ASN A 470 -25.44 9.34 15.08
N SER A 471 -24.75 8.27 14.65
CA SER A 471 -23.75 8.42 13.56
C SER A 471 -23.39 7.16 12.76
N ALA A 472 -23.49 7.30 11.44
CA ALA A 472 -23.07 6.32 10.43
C ALA A 472 -21.56 6.37 10.09
N SER A 473 -20.74 7.11 10.85
CA SER A 473 -19.27 7.11 10.72
C SER A 473 -18.59 6.48 11.95
N ILE A 474 -17.27 6.32 11.91
CA ILE A 474 -16.50 5.82 13.06
C ILE A 474 -16.30 6.95 14.07
N HIS A 475 -17.30 7.18 14.92
CA HIS A 475 -17.11 7.88 16.18
C HIS A 475 -16.37 6.97 17.16
N TYR A 476 -15.05 6.95 17.01
CA TYR A 476 -14.22 7.01 18.20
C TYR A 476 -14.42 8.37 18.86
N ILE A 477 -14.33 8.43 20.18
CA ILE A 477 -14.13 9.71 20.87
C ILE A 477 -12.67 10.07 20.61
N GLU A 478 -12.47 11.04 19.71
CA GLU A 478 -11.17 11.61 19.39
C GLU A 478 -10.74 12.56 20.53
N SER A 479 -9.44 12.72 20.72
CA SER A 479 -8.83 13.67 21.66
C SER A 479 -7.62 14.32 21.01
N ASP A 480 -7.07 15.37 21.63
CA ASP A 480 -5.91 16.07 21.10
C ASP A 480 -4.73 15.13 20.80
N PRO A 481 -4.00 15.31 19.68
CA PRO A 481 -2.94 14.39 19.29
C PRO A 481 -1.77 14.39 20.28
N VAL A 482 -1.45 13.22 20.82
CA VAL A 482 -0.30 13.02 21.71
C VAL A 482 0.98 12.77 20.90
N GLY A 483 2.15 13.12 21.44
CA GLY A 483 3.45 12.89 20.81
C GLY A 483 3.88 11.42 20.85
N LEU A 484 4.93 11.10 20.08
CA LEU A 484 5.45 9.74 19.89
C LEU A 484 5.66 8.93 21.19
N THR A 485 6.18 9.56 22.25
CA THR A 485 6.50 8.91 23.53
C THR A 485 5.35 8.96 24.55
N GLU A 486 4.25 9.65 24.24
CA GLU A 486 3.10 9.85 25.14
C GLU A 486 1.98 8.79 24.93
N VAL A 487 2.15 7.94 23.90
CA VAL A 487 1.22 6.85 23.59
C VAL A 487 1.26 5.74 24.64
N LYS A 488 0.17 4.97 24.78
CA LYS A 488 -0.01 3.99 25.86
C LYS A 488 -0.18 2.58 25.31
N ILE A 489 0.55 1.62 25.87
CA ILE A 489 0.49 0.21 25.48
C ILE A 489 -0.96 -0.29 25.52
N GLY A 490 -1.38 -1.02 24.47
CA GLY A 490 -2.72 -1.57 24.32
C GLY A 490 -3.80 -0.57 23.87
N LYS A 491 -3.54 0.74 23.87
CA LYS A 491 -4.46 1.75 23.29
C LYS A 491 -4.36 1.80 21.77
N ILE A 492 -5.43 2.31 21.16
CA ILE A 492 -5.61 2.45 19.70
C ILE A 492 -5.53 3.94 19.35
N TYR A 493 -4.90 4.25 18.22
CA TYR A 493 -4.63 5.59 17.75
C TYR A 493 -4.81 5.70 16.23
N GLU A 494 -5.08 6.90 15.73
CA GLU A 494 -4.81 7.25 14.33
C GLU A 494 -3.45 7.92 14.21
N VAL A 495 -2.68 7.53 13.20
CA VAL A 495 -1.38 8.14 12.90
C VAL A 495 -1.58 9.50 12.22
N VAL A 496 -0.90 10.51 12.76
CA VAL A 496 -0.78 11.86 12.21
C VAL A 496 0.70 12.11 11.90
N ILE A 497 1.01 12.63 10.70
CA ILE A 497 2.39 12.75 10.22
C ILE A 497 2.71 14.17 9.72
N THR A 498 3.93 14.60 10.00
CA THR A 498 4.57 15.82 9.49
C THR A 498 5.90 15.46 8.83
N THR A 499 6.15 15.92 7.60
CA THR A 499 7.26 15.40 6.77
C THR A 499 8.10 16.50 6.11
N PHE A 500 9.34 16.12 5.74
CA PHE A 500 10.23 16.94 4.90
C PHE A 500 9.66 17.25 3.50
N GLY A 501 8.58 16.58 3.06
CA GLY A 501 7.86 16.89 1.83
C GLY A 501 6.85 18.03 1.95
N GLY A 502 6.63 18.57 3.16
CA GLY A 502 5.67 19.66 3.39
C GLY A 502 4.23 19.19 3.67
N LEU A 503 4.05 17.97 4.18
CA LEU A 503 2.81 17.60 4.87
C LEU A 503 2.95 17.98 6.34
N TYR A 504 1.89 18.54 6.94
CA TYR A 504 1.91 19.05 8.31
C TYR A 504 0.65 18.62 9.06
N ARG A 505 0.82 17.88 10.17
CA ARG A 505 -0.26 17.31 10.98
C ARG A 505 -1.31 16.58 10.13
N TYR A 506 -0.85 15.90 9.09
CA TYR A 506 -1.70 15.21 8.12
C TYR A 506 -2.25 13.93 8.74
N ARG A 507 -3.58 13.81 8.83
CA ARG A 507 -4.27 12.61 9.30
C ARG A 507 -4.13 11.51 8.26
N LEU A 508 -3.33 10.48 8.56
CA LEU A 508 -2.99 9.43 7.60
C LEU A 508 -4.17 8.48 7.29
N GLY A 509 -5.13 8.39 8.21
CA GLY A 509 -6.25 7.43 8.13
C GLY A 509 -5.87 6.00 8.52
N ASP A 510 -4.61 5.74 8.88
CA ASP A 510 -4.15 4.46 9.41
C ASP A 510 -4.46 4.34 10.91
N ILE A 511 -5.09 3.25 11.29
CA ILE A 511 -5.45 2.91 12.66
C ILE A 511 -4.43 1.88 13.19
N VAL A 512 -3.77 2.22 14.30
CA VAL A 512 -2.70 1.41 14.90
C VAL A 512 -2.96 1.17 16.39
N LYS A 513 -2.42 0.08 16.91
CA LYS A 513 -2.36 -0.23 18.35
C LYS A 513 -0.90 -0.20 18.80
N VAL A 514 -0.64 0.38 19.97
CA VAL A 514 0.68 0.27 20.60
C VAL A 514 0.83 -1.14 21.17
N ALA A 515 1.73 -1.94 20.62
CA ALA A 515 2.03 -3.28 21.10
C ALA A 515 3.01 -3.25 22.28
N GLY A 516 4.01 -2.37 22.22
CA GLY A 516 5.06 -2.19 23.21
C GLY A 516 5.91 -0.97 22.91
N PHE A 517 7.15 -0.95 23.40
CA PHE A 517 8.15 0.07 23.13
C PHE A 517 9.51 -0.60 22.94
N HIS A 518 10.25 -0.17 21.92
CA HIS A 518 11.67 -0.47 21.76
C HIS A 518 12.48 0.70 22.31
N ASN A 519 13.17 0.48 23.44
CA ASN A 519 13.74 1.54 24.27
C ASN A 519 12.68 2.63 24.60
N SER A 520 12.72 3.80 23.96
CA SER A 520 11.72 4.87 24.11
C SER A 520 10.82 5.09 22.88
N THR A 521 11.02 4.40 21.75
CA THR A 521 10.13 4.52 20.57
C THR A 521 9.00 3.47 20.63
N PRO A 522 7.74 3.79 20.32
CA PRO A 522 6.66 2.82 20.35
C PRO A 522 6.76 1.80 19.22
N GLU A 523 6.33 0.57 19.53
CA GLU A 523 6.09 -0.49 18.56
C GLU A 523 4.61 -0.51 18.16
N LEU A 524 4.34 -0.24 16.88
CA LEU A 524 2.99 -0.17 16.33
C LEU A 524 2.58 -1.49 15.68
N GLN A 525 1.40 -2.00 16.04
CA GLN A 525 0.68 -3.03 15.30
C GLN A 525 -0.38 -2.35 14.41
N PHE A 526 -0.33 -2.58 13.11
CA PHE A 526 -1.35 -2.08 12.17
C PHE A 526 -2.69 -2.79 12.39
N ILE A 527 -3.81 -2.05 12.34
CA ILE A 527 -5.17 -2.63 12.40
C ILE A 527 -5.86 -2.53 11.04
N CYS A 528 -6.16 -1.31 10.58
CA CYS A 528 -6.92 -1.06 9.35
C CYS A 528 -6.78 0.40 8.87
N ARG A 529 -7.37 0.74 7.72
CA ARG A 529 -7.66 2.14 7.36
C ARG A 529 -9.08 2.54 7.80
N ARG A 530 -9.23 3.77 8.30
CA ARG A 530 -10.46 4.35 8.86
C ARG A 530 -11.68 4.27 7.93
N SER A 531 -11.47 4.23 6.62
CA SER A 531 -12.53 4.22 5.59
C SER A 531 -13.04 2.82 5.22
N LEU A 532 -12.64 1.75 5.93
CA LEU A 532 -12.89 0.36 5.55
C LEU A 532 -13.62 -0.41 6.68
N VAL A 533 -14.95 -0.29 6.70
CA VAL A 533 -15.86 -0.93 7.68
C VAL A 533 -17.21 -1.23 7.00
N LEU A 534 -17.81 -2.41 7.24
CA LEU A 534 -19.22 -2.70 6.93
C LEU A 534 -20.12 -2.10 8.01
N SER A 535 -21.15 -1.36 7.59
CA SER A 535 -22.14 -0.77 8.48
C SER A 535 -23.48 -0.52 7.78
N ILE A 536 -24.56 -1.08 8.32
CA ILE A 536 -25.94 -0.82 7.89
C ILE A 536 -26.59 0.23 8.79
N ASN A 537 -26.51 -0.01 10.10
CA ASN A 537 -27.16 0.68 11.20
C ASN A 537 -26.11 1.00 12.31
N ILE A 538 -26.20 0.40 13.50
CA ILE A 538 -25.22 0.53 14.58
C ILE A 538 -24.03 -0.45 14.47
N ASP A 539 -24.14 -1.45 13.60
CA ASP A 539 -23.12 -2.46 13.31
C ASP A 539 -21.89 -1.84 12.64
N LYS A 540 -20.67 -2.22 13.08
CA LYS A 540 -19.41 -1.65 12.58
C LYS A 540 -18.30 -2.71 12.52
N ASN A 541 -18.34 -3.56 11.48
CA ASN A 541 -17.41 -4.68 11.28
C ASN A 541 -16.23 -4.29 10.36
N THR A 542 -14.99 -4.49 10.82
CA THR A 542 -13.75 -4.13 10.11
C THR A 542 -13.30 -5.19 9.09
N GLU A 543 -12.27 -4.90 8.29
CA GLU A 543 -11.64 -5.90 7.39
C GLU A 543 -11.24 -7.18 8.14
N LYS A 544 -10.82 -7.06 9.41
CA LYS A 544 -10.42 -8.20 10.25
C LYS A 544 -11.61 -9.02 10.73
N ASP A 545 -12.73 -8.39 11.02
CA ASP A 545 -13.96 -9.10 11.44
C ASP A 545 -14.55 -9.89 10.26
N LEU A 546 -14.50 -9.32 9.04
CA LEU A 546 -14.82 -10.06 7.81
C LEU A 546 -13.82 -11.20 7.56
N GLN A 547 -12.52 -10.98 7.72
CA GLN A 547 -11.49 -12.02 7.56
C GLN A 547 -11.76 -13.22 8.47
N LEU A 548 -12.00 -12.97 9.77
CA LEU A 548 -12.28 -14.01 10.76
C LEU A 548 -13.58 -14.76 10.44
N ALA A 549 -14.62 -14.07 9.96
CA ALA A 549 -15.86 -14.72 9.52
C ALA A 549 -15.64 -15.64 8.32
N VAL A 550 -14.86 -15.19 7.32
CA VAL A 550 -14.52 -16.00 6.13
C VAL A 550 -13.62 -17.18 6.49
N GLU A 551 -12.68 -17.03 7.43
CA GLU A 551 -11.86 -18.13 7.95
C GLU A 551 -12.71 -19.19 8.67
N GLU A 552 -13.62 -18.78 9.55
CA GLU A 552 -14.47 -19.72 10.31
C GLU A 552 -15.41 -20.51 9.39
N ALA A 553 -16.05 -19.84 8.42
CA ALA A 553 -16.87 -20.51 7.42
C ALA A 553 -16.03 -21.37 6.45
N GLY A 554 -14.81 -20.92 6.11
CA GLY A 554 -13.90 -21.64 5.21
C GLY A 554 -13.47 -23.02 5.72
N LYS A 555 -13.49 -23.27 7.03
CA LYS A 555 -13.22 -24.60 7.63
C LYS A 555 -14.17 -25.69 7.11
N LEU A 556 -15.41 -25.32 6.73
CA LEU A 556 -16.39 -26.26 6.19
C LEU A 556 -16.01 -26.76 4.78
N LEU A 557 -15.24 -25.97 4.02
CA LEU A 557 -14.74 -26.33 2.69
C LEU A 557 -13.54 -27.28 2.73
N GLU A 558 -12.80 -27.34 3.86
CA GLU A 558 -11.62 -28.19 4.00
C GLU A 558 -11.96 -29.68 3.91
N ALA A 559 -13.19 -30.07 4.31
CA ALA A 559 -13.71 -31.43 4.15
C ALA A 559 -13.89 -31.85 2.68
N GLU A 560 -14.24 -30.91 1.79
CA GLU A 560 -14.32 -31.12 0.33
C GLU A 560 -12.97 -30.87 -0.37
N LYS A 561 -11.91 -30.51 0.39
CA LYS A 561 -10.59 -30.07 -0.10
C LYS A 561 -10.63 -28.83 -0.98
N LEU A 562 -11.60 -27.94 -0.75
CA LEU A 562 -11.78 -26.71 -1.51
C LEU A 562 -11.11 -25.52 -0.81
N GLU A 563 -10.57 -24.61 -1.61
CA GLU A 563 -9.94 -23.37 -1.15
C GLU A 563 -10.76 -22.17 -1.62
N ILE A 564 -10.88 -21.15 -0.77
CA ILE A 564 -11.33 -19.82 -1.19
C ILE A 564 -10.13 -19.14 -1.85
N VAL A 565 -10.25 -18.81 -3.14
CA VAL A 565 -9.17 -18.22 -3.95
C VAL A 565 -8.99 -16.75 -3.56
N ASP A 566 -10.08 -15.98 -3.54
CA ASP A 566 -10.16 -14.67 -2.92
C ASP A 566 -11.64 -14.35 -2.60
N PHE A 567 -11.89 -13.25 -1.88
CA PHE A 567 -13.22 -12.79 -1.50
C PHE A 567 -13.34 -11.27 -1.47
N THR A 568 -14.58 -10.79 -1.49
CA THR A 568 -14.93 -9.39 -1.24
C THR A 568 -16.33 -9.29 -0.63
N SER A 569 -16.77 -8.10 -0.25
CA SER A 569 -18.11 -7.89 0.31
C SER A 569 -18.68 -6.50 0.00
N PHE A 570 -20.00 -6.38 0.16
CA PHE A 570 -20.80 -5.21 -0.19
C PHE A 570 -21.93 -5.05 0.83
N VAL A 571 -22.31 -3.80 1.13
CA VAL A 571 -23.50 -3.49 1.92
C VAL A 571 -24.65 -3.15 0.98
N GLU A 572 -25.58 -4.09 0.82
CA GLU A 572 -26.77 -3.88 0.00
C GLU A 572 -27.82 -3.13 0.82
N LYS A 573 -27.92 -1.81 0.60
CA LYS A 573 -28.94 -0.93 1.22
C LYS A 573 -30.18 -0.73 0.35
N SER A 574 -30.28 -1.43 -0.78
CA SER A 574 -31.44 -1.41 -1.69
C SER A 574 -32.49 -2.48 -1.36
N SER A 575 -32.16 -3.46 -0.52
CA SER A 575 -33.14 -4.33 0.12
C SER A 575 -33.55 -3.77 1.48
N ASP A 576 -34.78 -4.09 1.92
CA ASP A 576 -35.34 -3.69 3.20
C ASP A 576 -35.75 -4.95 4.00
N PRO A 577 -35.17 -5.20 5.19
CA PRO A 577 -33.95 -4.57 5.71
C PRO A 577 -32.74 -4.85 4.82
N GLY A 578 -31.77 -3.92 4.82
CA GLY A 578 -30.50 -4.06 4.11
C GLY A 578 -29.64 -5.20 4.67
N ARG A 579 -28.70 -5.72 3.87
CA ARG A 579 -27.90 -6.91 4.21
C ARG A 579 -26.43 -6.81 3.85
N TYR A 580 -25.61 -7.65 4.49
CA TYR A 580 -24.25 -7.93 4.04
C TYR A 580 -24.32 -8.94 2.90
N VAL A 581 -23.58 -8.66 1.82
CA VAL A 581 -23.35 -9.58 0.71
C VAL A 581 -21.86 -9.89 0.68
N ILE A 582 -21.50 -11.17 0.79
CA ILE A 582 -20.12 -11.66 0.69
C ILE A 582 -19.99 -12.44 -0.62
N PHE A 583 -18.93 -12.16 -1.37
CA PHE A 583 -18.62 -12.82 -2.63
C PHE A 583 -17.37 -13.70 -2.45
N TRP A 584 -17.45 -14.98 -2.81
CA TRP A 584 -16.32 -15.93 -2.80
C TRP A 584 -16.01 -16.43 -4.20
N GLU A 585 -14.74 -16.41 -4.59
CA GLU A 585 -14.23 -17.25 -5.69
C GLU A 585 -13.60 -18.52 -5.09
N LEU A 586 -13.94 -19.69 -5.63
CA LEU A 586 -13.51 -20.99 -5.10
C LEU A 586 -12.58 -21.72 -6.09
N SER A 587 -11.72 -22.59 -5.57
CA SER A 587 -10.80 -23.38 -6.40
C SER A 587 -11.49 -24.42 -7.28
N SER A 588 -12.69 -24.86 -6.88
CA SER A 588 -13.61 -25.69 -7.67
C SER A 588 -15.04 -25.56 -7.11
N ASP A 589 -16.02 -26.18 -7.76
CA ASP A 589 -17.42 -26.18 -7.32
C ASP A 589 -17.63 -26.97 -6.01
N ALA A 590 -18.29 -26.35 -5.03
CA ALA A 590 -18.66 -26.95 -3.74
C ALA A 590 -20.12 -27.44 -3.71
N SER A 591 -20.44 -28.36 -2.80
CA SER A 591 -21.82 -28.84 -2.63
C SER A 591 -22.74 -27.75 -2.06
N GLU A 592 -24.03 -27.78 -2.44
CA GLU A 592 -24.97 -26.72 -2.01
C GLU A 592 -25.24 -26.74 -0.50
N ASP A 593 -25.21 -27.91 0.13
CA ASP A 593 -25.45 -28.03 1.57
C ASP A 593 -24.27 -27.50 2.40
N VAL A 594 -23.03 -27.70 1.93
CA VAL A 594 -21.85 -27.05 2.50
C VAL A 594 -21.94 -25.53 2.29
N LEU A 595 -22.31 -25.06 1.09
CA LEU A 595 -22.42 -23.62 0.82
C LEU A 595 -23.53 -22.92 1.63
N ARG A 596 -24.68 -23.58 1.87
CA ARG A 596 -25.71 -23.12 2.82
C ARG A 596 -25.17 -23.07 4.25
N SER A 597 -24.37 -24.06 4.63
CA SER A 597 -23.72 -24.10 5.95
C SER A 597 -22.66 -23.00 6.11
N CYS A 598 -21.90 -22.69 5.06
CA CYS A 598 -20.99 -21.54 5.01
C CYS A 598 -21.72 -20.21 5.17
N ALA A 599 -22.85 -20.00 4.47
CA ALA A 599 -23.67 -18.79 4.62
C ALA A 599 -24.19 -18.61 6.06
N ASN A 600 -24.65 -19.70 6.70
CA ASN A 600 -25.03 -19.70 8.11
C ASN A 600 -23.84 -19.41 9.05
N CYS A 601 -22.66 -19.98 8.76
CA CYS A 601 -21.46 -19.78 9.57
C CYS A 601 -20.95 -18.33 9.50
N LEU A 602 -20.92 -17.73 8.31
CA LEU A 602 -20.57 -16.31 8.09
C LEU A 602 -21.42 -15.37 8.95
N ASP A 603 -22.74 -15.56 8.96
CA ASP A 603 -23.71 -14.75 9.71
C ASP A 603 -23.56 -14.89 11.24
N LEU A 604 -23.10 -16.06 11.72
CA LEU A 604 -22.83 -16.32 13.14
C LEU A 604 -21.44 -15.85 13.59
N ALA A 605 -20.46 -15.79 12.69
CA ALA A 605 -19.08 -15.43 13.02
C ALA A 605 -18.86 -13.92 13.17
N PHE A 606 -19.77 -13.08 12.68
CA PHE A 606 -19.79 -11.64 13.00
C PHE A 606 -20.25 -11.40 14.45
N VAL A 607 -19.28 -11.38 15.38
CA VAL A 607 -19.51 -11.25 16.83
C VAL A 607 -19.77 -9.82 17.33
N ASP A 608 -19.80 -8.81 16.44
CA ASP A 608 -20.14 -7.43 16.84
C ASP A 608 -21.53 -7.35 17.47
N ALA A 609 -21.63 -6.70 18.64
CA ALA A 609 -22.88 -6.58 19.38
C ALA A 609 -23.95 -5.78 18.60
N GLY A 610 -23.54 -4.80 17.80
CA GLY A 610 -24.44 -4.05 16.92
C GLY A 610 -25.02 -4.93 15.82
N TYR A 611 -24.19 -5.74 15.17
CA TYR A 611 -24.59 -6.73 14.16
C TYR A 611 -25.49 -7.82 14.74
N VAL A 612 -25.02 -8.55 15.76
CA VAL A 612 -25.76 -9.65 16.40
C VAL A 612 -27.11 -9.18 16.96
N GLY A 613 -27.15 -7.97 17.54
CA GLY A 613 -28.41 -7.34 17.97
C GLY A 613 -29.35 -7.09 16.80
N SER A 614 -28.88 -6.38 15.78
CA SER A 614 -29.68 -5.97 14.61
C SER A 614 -30.16 -7.15 13.76
N ARG A 615 -29.37 -8.23 13.64
CA ARG A 615 -29.77 -9.49 13.01
C ARG A 615 -30.92 -10.17 13.77
N LYS A 616 -30.84 -10.24 15.11
CA LYS A 616 -31.89 -10.82 15.96
C LYS A 616 -33.21 -10.06 15.92
N ILE A 617 -33.17 -8.72 15.87
CA ILE A 617 -34.38 -7.88 15.77
C ILE A 617 -34.81 -7.60 14.33
N ARG A 618 -34.17 -8.23 13.33
CA ARG A 618 -34.47 -8.11 11.90
C ARG A 618 -34.36 -6.68 11.31
N THR A 619 -33.53 -5.83 11.91
CA THR A 619 -33.12 -4.53 11.31
C THR A 619 -31.92 -4.65 10.37
N ILE A 620 -31.24 -5.82 10.37
CA ILE A 620 -30.35 -6.26 9.29
C ILE A 620 -30.90 -7.57 8.72
N GLY A 621 -31.02 -7.63 7.39
CA GLY A 621 -31.49 -8.80 6.65
C GLY A 621 -30.53 -9.99 6.71
N PRO A 622 -30.95 -11.18 6.24
CA PRO A 622 -30.09 -12.35 6.20
C PRO A 622 -28.86 -12.08 5.32
N LEU A 623 -27.68 -12.42 5.86
CA LEU A 623 -26.42 -12.38 5.11
C LEU A 623 -26.54 -13.22 3.84
N GLU A 624 -26.00 -12.72 2.75
CA GLU A 624 -25.96 -13.42 1.46
C GLU A 624 -24.53 -13.82 1.09
N LEU A 625 -24.32 -15.10 0.79
CA LEU A 625 -23.11 -15.62 0.18
C LEU A 625 -23.35 -15.82 -1.32
N ARG A 626 -22.67 -15.02 -2.15
CA ARG A 626 -22.64 -15.13 -3.61
C ARG A 626 -21.36 -15.85 -4.04
N ILE A 627 -21.49 -16.91 -4.83
CA ILE A 627 -20.34 -17.65 -5.38
C ILE A 627 -20.01 -17.12 -6.77
N LEU A 628 -18.73 -16.89 -7.04
CA LEU A 628 -18.20 -16.34 -8.27
C LEU A 628 -17.61 -17.44 -9.18
N LYS A 629 -17.63 -17.19 -10.48
CA LYS A 629 -16.86 -17.96 -11.47
C LYS A 629 -15.34 -17.74 -11.27
N LYS A 630 -14.51 -18.80 -11.43
CA LYS A 630 -13.04 -18.67 -11.49
C LYS A 630 -12.61 -17.60 -12.52
N GLY A 631 -11.65 -16.76 -12.16
CA GLY A 631 -11.13 -15.64 -12.94
C GLY A 631 -11.85 -14.31 -12.71
N THR A 632 -12.70 -14.19 -11.68
CA THR A 632 -13.43 -12.94 -11.39
C THR A 632 -12.53 -11.92 -10.71
N PHE A 633 -11.68 -12.34 -9.76
CA PHE A 633 -10.71 -11.42 -9.15
C PHE A 633 -9.58 -11.02 -10.11
N GLU A 634 -9.25 -11.89 -11.08
CA GLU A 634 -8.39 -11.56 -12.22
C GLU A 634 -9.01 -10.47 -13.12
N GLU A 635 -10.30 -10.59 -13.48
CA GLU A 635 -11.02 -9.54 -14.22
C GLU A 635 -11.08 -8.20 -13.43
N ILE A 636 -11.15 -8.25 -12.10
CA ILE A 636 -11.10 -7.05 -11.24
C ILE A 636 -9.70 -6.42 -11.23
N LEU A 637 -8.63 -7.23 -11.25
CA LEU A 637 -7.26 -6.77 -11.42
C LEU A 637 -7.05 -6.14 -12.80
N ASP A 638 -7.37 -6.85 -13.89
CA ASP A 638 -7.26 -6.34 -15.26
C ASP A 638 -8.10 -5.07 -15.47
N TYR A 639 -9.30 -4.99 -14.87
CA TYR A 639 -10.09 -3.75 -14.86
C TYR A 639 -9.35 -2.60 -14.18
N PHE A 640 -8.76 -2.82 -13.00
CA PHE A 640 -7.96 -1.80 -12.31
C PHE A 640 -6.73 -1.36 -13.12
N LEU A 641 -6.05 -2.30 -13.79
CA LEU A 641 -4.93 -1.99 -14.69
C LEU A 641 -5.41 -1.19 -15.93
N SER A 642 -6.60 -1.49 -16.46
CA SER A 642 -7.19 -0.74 -17.58
C SER A 642 -7.48 0.73 -17.26
N LEU A 643 -7.71 1.07 -16.00
CA LEU A 643 -7.84 2.45 -15.50
C LEU A 643 -6.48 3.18 -15.38
N GLY A 644 -5.36 2.50 -15.67
CA GLY A 644 -4.01 2.99 -15.41
C GLY A 644 -3.53 2.80 -13.97
N GLY A 645 -4.23 1.96 -13.19
CA GLY A 645 -3.80 1.56 -11.85
C GLY A 645 -2.48 0.79 -11.88
N ALA A 646 -1.67 0.93 -10.84
CA ALA A 646 -0.38 0.26 -10.75
C ALA A 646 -0.50 -1.08 -10.03
N VAL A 647 0.00 -2.17 -10.63
CA VAL A 647 0.03 -3.52 -10.03
C VAL A 647 0.60 -3.49 -8.60
N SER A 648 1.71 -2.78 -8.38
CA SER A 648 2.37 -2.61 -7.09
C SER A 648 1.58 -1.78 -6.05
N GLN A 649 0.39 -1.31 -6.40
CA GLN A 649 -0.60 -0.67 -5.53
C GLN A 649 -1.95 -1.42 -5.48
N PHE A 650 -2.17 -2.45 -6.30
CA PHE A 650 -3.42 -3.19 -6.30
C PHE A 650 -3.61 -3.96 -4.99
N LYS A 651 -4.85 -3.94 -4.52
CA LYS A 651 -5.36 -4.78 -3.44
C LYS A 651 -6.80 -5.14 -3.79
N THR A 652 -7.16 -6.42 -3.79
CA THR A 652 -8.57 -6.82 -3.88
C THR A 652 -9.33 -6.15 -2.71
N PRO A 653 -10.29 -5.25 -2.98
CA PRO A 653 -10.97 -4.51 -1.93
C PRO A 653 -11.81 -5.46 -1.09
N ARG A 654 -11.59 -5.52 0.24
CA ARG A 654 -12.46 -6.31 1.13
C ARG A 654 -13.89 -5.76 1.18
N PHE A 655 -14.02 -4.44 0.97
CA PHE A 655 -15.29 -3.71 0.91
C PHE A 655 -15.43 -2.97 -0.41
N VAL A 656 -16.40 -3.34 -1.24
CA VAL A 656 -16.76 -2.61 -2.44
C VAL A 656 -17.66 -1.44 -2.07
N ASN A 657 -17.13 -0.22 -2.22
CA ASN A 657 -17.92 1.00 -2.04
C ASN A 657 -19.09 1.01 -3.05
N PRO A 658 -20.34 1.35 -2.67
CA PRO A 658 -21.49 1.43 -3.58
C PRO A 658 -21.28 2.30 -4.83
N LEU A 659 -20.38 3.30 -4.77
CA LEU A 659 -20.02 4.15 -5.90
C LEU A 659 -19.13 3.43 -6.94
N ASN A 660 -18.50 2.30 -6.60
CA ASN A 660 -17.72 1.48 -7.52
C ASN A 660 -18.63 0.53 -8.33
N ILE A 661 -19.52 1.14 -9.12
CA ILE A 661 -20.53 0.48 -9.95
C ILE A 661 -19.89 -0.57 -10.88
N LYS A 662 -18.65 -0.36 -11.34
CA LYS A 662 -17.98 -1.28 -12.28
C LYS A 662 -17.51 -2.57 -11.62
N VAL A 663 -16.92 -2.52 -10.43
CA VAL A 663 -16.60 -3.76 -9.68
C VAL A 663 -17.88 -4.49 -9.27
N LEU A 664 -18.93 -3.77 -8.86
CA LEU A 664 -20.24 -4.38 -8.57
C LEU A 664 -20.88 -5.03 -9.81
N GLN A 665 -20.70 -4.45 -11.01
CA GLN A 665 -21.14 -5.06 -12.27
C GLN A 665 -20.37 -6.35 -12.59
N ILE A 666 -19.04 -6.37 -12.42
CA ILE A 666 -18.22 -7.59 -12.63
C ILE A 666 -18.67 -8.70 -11.68
N LEU A 667 -18.73 -8.41 -10.37
CA LEU A 667 -19.15 -9.36 -9.34
C LEU A 667 -20.56 -9.91 -9.57
N SER A 668 -21.52 -9.04 -9.90
CA SER A 668 -22.92 -9.45 -10.13
C SER A 668 -23.06 -10.28 -11.41
N ARG A 669 -22.33 -9.94 -12.48
CA ARG A 669 -22.34 -10.67 -13.76
C ARG A 669 -21.66 -12.04 -13.66
N ASN A 670 -20.65 -12.17 -12.80
CA ASN A 670 -19.91 -13.42 -12.59
C ASN A 670 -20.41 -14.25 -11.41
N THR A 671 -21.47 -13.82 -10.71
CA THR A 671 -22.13 -14.61 -9.65
C THR A 671 -22.84 -15.81 -10.29
N THR A 672 -22.46 -17.03 -9.88
CA THR A 672 -23.02 -18.29 -10.38
C THR A 672 -24.14 -18.84 -9.48
N LYS A 673 -24.03 -18.65 -8.15
CA LYS A 673 -25.01 -19.09 -7.15
C LYS A 673 -25.12 -18.07 -6.00
N SER A 674 -26.24 -18.08 -5.29
CA SER A 674 -26.49 -17.26 -4.10
C SER A 674 -27.15 -18.08 -2.99
N TYR A 675 -26.75 -17.83 -1.74
CA TYR A 675 -27.24 -18.51 -0.55
C TYR A 675 -27.49 -17.48 0.57
N PHE A 676 -28.73 -17.40 1.05
CA PHE A 676 -29.07 -16.58 2.21
C PHE A 676 -28.94 -17.38 3.51
N SER A 677 -28.38 -16.76 4.54
CA SER A 677 -28.33 -17.32 5.88
C SER A 677 -29.72 -17.49 6.49
N THR A 678 -29.87 -18.57 7.24
CA THR A 678 -31.03 -18.95 8.05
C THR A 678 -30.71 -18.96 9.56
N ALA A 679 -29.48 -18.60 9.95
CA ALA A 679 -28.95 -18.85 11.28
C ALA A 679 -29.67 -18.13 12.44
N TYR A 680 -30.29 -16.98 12.17
CA TYR A 680 -31.11 -16.23 13.14
C TYR A 680 -32.63 -16.52 13.02
N GLY A 681 -33.00 -17.55 12.26
CA GLY A 681 -34.37 -17.91 11.93
C GLY A 681 -34.94 -17.15 10.73
N LEU A 682 -36.01 -17.71 10.15
CA LEU A 682 -36.85 -17.10 9.11
C LEU A 682 -37.99 -16.29 9.73
#